data_AF-A0A3M7H4D4-F1
#
_entry.id   AF-A0A3M7H4D4-F1
#
_cell.length_a   1.000
_cell.length_b   1.000
_cell.length_c   1.000
_cell.angle_alpha   90.00
_cell.angle_beta   90.00
_cell.angle_gamma   90.00
#
_symmetry.space_group_name_H-M   'P 1'
#
loop_
_entity.id
_entity.type
_entity.pdbx_description
1 polymer ?
#
loop_
_entity_poly.entity_id
_entity_poly.type
_entity_poly.pdbx_seq_one_letter_code
_entity_poly.pdbx_strand_id
1 'polypeptide(L)'
;MSLSRTRPIIGATYIHTVHLATRSNVRADGRATMSCSWAVMAGESQTGFGTEFSCEVRVPWRGSGPQSSSARLEGKVARMGTLEELRRLTSSSCPCLTDSNTSLPLVSEKGCRYNDSSLPVSHYHKSITQVNMTNPLSKLSEVFHHHDRDQEHPTVPSESQVYPGTDEAKAQYRARQVAQDAQLSSVQPIQEAPSGDAPPPPYAPPPGLPPDMFAKAGPAGEKSPDASETSAPLNGYPRPDFHRTASGLVWHSLNGPWDFVFDDTDTGLSDFWYVQSRLPDQGKRTIQVPYVFQCAASGIDERGVHEVLWYQRQIQDLRSSEAKERGDRLLLRCGAIDYHATIWLNGRYVGEHTGGHVPFDLDLSDAVALSGYMAENTLTIRVYDSAFDVTQPRGKQYWGPKPESIFYTPSSGIWQNIWLEVVPRLRVADGSHGTILRSNEIERGVVDARVAVQGRRAQEKCSVEVEASFYGIPVSKSGKKELNNSEDFVRFDLPMRLSQEALSKLPAAVLQDAPLKDPFCWRNNTALWSPEHPALYDLTIRLYNSTNGEAIDTVQTTTGMRSITWTHGDGTLRLNSRPYFQALFLDQGYWPTSLLTPPDPTACKRDIQLSKAVGFNGCRKHQKVESPEFLYWADRLGFLVWGEMASAYNFSMTGCERFEAEWLAMVRRDLNHPSIVAWTPCNESWGYPDLGGSKRQRDHLRSLVFRTKTLDPTRPVNDNCGWEHVCTDLSTFHDYADARGMRERCGDLQATLTRGKNMFLSAIHGRDGAEDDEGSRHVRGAPVFCSEMGGVNIAVKNDDSRRGNWGYTTASDGQDLLRRLEELLMATVSGGHVCGIVWTQTTDIEQEMNGIYTWDRKEKMPAAQVAEVMDRVKKVYYDGLRKHW
;
A
#
# COMPACT_ATOMS: atom_id res chain seq x y z
N MET A 1 64.11 34.40 25.92
CA MET A 1 63.22 34.44 24.74
C MET A 1 63.18 33.06 24.11
N SER A 2 62.11 32.71 23.38
CA SER A 2 61.80 31.38 22.81
C SER A 2 61.62 30.29 23.89
N LEU A 3 60.43 29.80 24.23
CA LEU A 3 59.39 29.07 23.45
C LEU A 3 59.83 27.70 22.94
N SER A 4 59.32 26.66 23.60
CA SER A 4 59.22 25.30 23.10
C SER A 4 57.75 24.96 22.79
N ARG A 5 57.50 24.17 21.74
CA ARG A 5 56.20 23.54 21.46
C ARG A 5 56.42 22.15 20.85
N THR A 6 56.04 21.11 21.58
CA THR A 6 55.90 19.75 21.06
C THR A 6 54.63 19.62 20.22
N ARG A 7 54.65 18.71 19.23
CA ARG A 7 53.45 18.28 18.47
C ARG A 7 53.01 16.90 18.97
N PRO A 8 51.69 16.62 19.08
CA PRO A 8 51.19 15.25 19.22
C PRO A 8 51.24 14.49 17.88
N ILE A 9 51.03 13.18 17.94
CA ILE A 9 51.15 12.23 16.83
C ILE A 9 49.79 12.04 16.14
N ILE A 10 49.81 11.81 14.82
CA ILE A 10 48.63 11.46 14.02
C ILE A 10 48.32 9.97 14.23
N GLY A 11 47.11 9.66 14.73
CA GLY A 11 46.53 8.31 14.70
C GLY A 11 45.58 8.18 13.51
N ALA A 12 45.79 7.16 12.66
CA ALA A 12 44.90 6.89 11.53
C ALA A 12 43.77 5.92 11.93
N THR A 13 42.54 6.26 11.59
CA THR A 13 41.37 5.40 11.82
C THR A 13 41.31 4.28 10.77
N TYR A 14 41.13 3.04 11.20
CA TYR A 14 40.99 1.89 10.29
C TYR A 14 39.61 1.85 9.63
N ILE A 15 39.60 1.65 8.30
CA ILE A 15 38.41 1.26 7.54
C ILE A 15 38.40 -0.27 7.45
N HIS A 16 37.29 -0.90 7.85
CA HIS A 16 37.13 -2.36 7.76
C HIS A 16 36.59 -2.80 6.38
N THR A 17 37.49 -2.92 5.41
CA THR A 17 37.19 -3.64 4.14
C THR A 17 37.46 -5.13 4.32
N VAL A 18 36.43 -5.97 4.19
CA VAL A 18 36.58 -7.44 4.30
C VAL A 18 37.10 -8.02 2.98
N HIS A 19 38.42 -8.12 2.84
CA HIS A 19 39.04 -8.86 1.73
C HIS A 19 39.11 -10.36 2.03
N LEU A 20 38.31 -11.15 1.29
CA LEU A 20 38.44 -12.61 1.23
C LEU A 20 39.71 -13.03 0.49
N ALA A 21 40.83 -13.10 1.21
CA ALA A 21 42.13 -13.50 0.66
C ALA A 21 42.29 -15.02 0.57
N THR A 22 41.80 -15.64 -0.52
CA THR A 22 42.00 -17.06 -0.80
C THR A 22 43.44 -17.33 -1.26
N ARG A 23 44.23 -18.07 -0.46
CA ARG A 23 45.54 -18.62 -0.87
C ARG A 23 45.46 -20.13 -1.05
N SER A 24 45.54 -20.59 -2.29
CA SER A 24 45.67 -22.00 -2.65
C SER A 24 47.14 -22.46 -2.60
N ASN A 25 47.50 -23.24 -1.58
CA ASN A 25 48.77 -23.98 -1.55
C ASN A 25 48.52 -25.44 -1.93
N VAL A 26 48.91 -25.84 -3.14
CA VAL A 26 48.81 -27.23 -3.62
C VAL A 26 50.03 -28.02 -3.14
N ARG A 27 49.80 -29.19 -2.52
CA ARG A 27 50.82 -30.23 -2.34
C ARG A 27 50.61 -31.36 -3.34
N ALA A 28 51.70 -32.04 -3.69
CA ALA A 28 51.77 -32.97 -4.83
C ALA A 28 51.06 -34.32 -4.61
N ASP A 29 50.31 -34.50 -3.51
CA ASP A 29 49.51 -35.69 -3.17
C ASP A 29 47.99 -35.46 -3.32
N GLY A 30 47.56 -34.31 -3.86
CA GLY A 30 46.18 -34.08 -4.30
C GLY A 30 45.16 -33.81 -3.19
N ARG A 31 45.61 -33.51 -1.95
CA ARG A 31 44.72 -33.16 -0.83
C ARG A 31 44.71 -31.64 -0.60
N ALA A 32 43.51 -31.08 -0.47
CA ALA A 32 43.32 -29.69 -0.05
C ALA A 32 42.72 -29.64 1.37
N THR A 33 43.31 -28.83 2.24
CA THR A 33 42.79 -28.54 3.60
C THR A 33 42.45 -27.06 3.69
N MET A 34 41.18 -26.72 3.93
CA MET A 34 40.81 -25.37 4.36
C MET A 34 41.02 -25.23 5.87
N SER A 35 41.70 -24.15 6.28
CA SER A 35 41.84 -23.74 7.68
C SER A 35 41.36 -22.30 7.84
N CYS A 36 40.21 -22.10 8.49
CA CYS A 36 39.73 -20.77 8.87
C CYS A 36 40.23 -20.42 10.27
N SER A 37 41.32 -19.66 10.35
CA SER A 37 41.88 -19.19 11.62
C SER A 37 41.24 -17.88 12.05
N TRP A 38 40.42 -17.91 13.11
CA TRP A 38 39.93 -16.69 13.78
C TRP A 38 40.95 -16.21 14.81
N ALA A 39 41.61 -15.09 14.53
CA ALA A 39 42.55 -14.47 15.46
C ALA A 39 41.83 -13.48 16.39
N VAL A 40 41.42 -13.95 17.58
CA VAL A 40 40.94 -13.06 18.65
C VAL A 40 42.14 -12.53 19.43
N MET A 41 42.48 -11.27 19.23
CA MET A 41 43.47 -10.55 20.06
C MET A 41 42.84 -10.19 21.41
N ALA A 42 42.85 -11.14 22.35
CA ALA A 42 42.46 -10.89 23.73
C ALA A 42 43.56 -10.13 24.48
N GLY A 43 43.21 -8.99 25.10
CA GLY A 43 44.07 -8.30 26.06
C GLY A 43 44.20 -9.09 27.37
N GLU A 44 45.29 -8.87 28.09
CA GLU A 44 45.72 -9.73 29.20
C GLU A 44 44.79 -9.70 30.43
N SER A 45 44.29 -10.87 30.82
CA SER A 45 44.11 -11.23 32.24
C SER A 45 44.20 -12.77 32.37
N GLN A 46 44.59 -13.26 33.56
CA GLN A 46 45.12 -14.63 33.71
C GLN A 46 44.09 -15.69 34.15
N THR A 47 44.42 -16.95 33.83
CA THR A 47 43.91 -18.23 34.38
C THR A 47 42.55 -18.76 33.89
N GLY A 48 42.50 -20.09 33.67
CA GLY A 48 41.29 -20.90 33.86
C GLY A 48 40.68 -21.63 32.64
N PHE A 49 41.26 -22.77 32.24
CA PHE A 49 40.62 -23.90 31.52
C PHE A 49 39.54 -23.64 30.45
N GLY A 50 39.86 -23.93 29.18
CA GLY A 50 38.87 -24.11 28.11
C GLY A 50 38.59 -25.59 27.82
N THR A 51 37.35 -25.91 27.44
CA THR A 51 36.92 -27.20 26.89
C THR A 51 36.51 -27.06 25.42
N GLU A 52 37.00 -27.94 24.56
CA GLU A 52 36.62 -27.97 23.14
C GLU A 52 35.27 -28.69 22.93
N PHE A 53 34.48 -28.19 21.98
CA PHE A 53 33.40 -28.94 21.35
C PHE A 53 33.59 -28.91 19.84
N SER A 54 33.58 -30.09 19.20
CA SER A 54 33.66 -30.26 17.75
C SER A 54 32.33 -30.78 17.20
N CYS A 55 32.05 -30.47 15.94
CA CYS A 55 30.87 -30.96 15.22
C CYS A 55 31.29 -31.37 13.81
N GLU A 56 31.00 -32.60 13.41
CA GLU A 56 31.47 -33.19 12.14
C GLU A 56 30.33 -33.26 11.12
N VAL A 57 30.53 -32.73 9.92
CA VAL A 57 29.59 -32.82 8.80
C VAL A 57 30.27 -33.54 7.63
N ARG A 58 29.65 -34.61 7.13
CA ARG A 58 30.19 -35.44 6.04
C ARG A 58 29.35 -35.28 4.78
N VAL A 59 30.01 -35.10 3.64
CA VAL A 59 29.39 -35.17 2.29
C VAL A 59 30.22 -36.11 1.43
N PRO A 60 29.64 -37.16 0.80
CA PRO A 60 30.40 -38.15 0.05
C PRO A 60 30.64 -37.72 -1.40
N TRP A 61 31.89 -37.79 -1.85
CA TRP A 61 32.29 -37.63 -3.26
C TRP A 61 32.78 -38.98 -3.81
N ARG A 62 32.44 -39.33 -5.06
CA ARG A 62 32.94 -40.54 -5.73
C ARG A 62 33.76 -40.17 -6.98
N GLY A 63 35.06 -40.40 -6.92
CA GLY A 63 35.95 -40.33 -8.08
C GLY A 63 35.88 -41.57 -8.97
N SER A 64 36.45 -41.45 -10.17
CA SER A 64 36.54 -42.53 -11.17
C SER A 64 37.87 -43.27 -11.11
N GLY A 65 37.88 -44.54 -11.55
CA GLY A 65 39.08 -45.39 -11.66
C GLY A 65 38.81 -46.59 -12.58
N PRO A 66 39.82 -47.17 -13.27
CA PRO A 66 39.58 -47.92 -14.50
C PRO A 66 39.89 -49.42 -14.44
N GLN A 67 39.17 -50.25 -15.21
CA GLN A 67 39.74 -51.21 -16.19
C GLN A 67 38.65 -51.96 -16.98
N SER A 68 39.07 -52.73 -17.98
CA SER A 68 38.23 -53.38 -19.00
C SER A 68 37.83 -54.83 -18.67
N SER A 69 36.60 -55.23 -18.96
CA SER A 69 36.27 -56.52 -19.60
C SER A 69 34.80 -56.60 -20.00
N SER A 70 34.45 -57.51 -20.92
CA SER A 70 33.11 -57.64 -21.51
C SER A 70 32.35 -58.85 -20.98
N ALA A 71 31.14 -58.63 -20.45
CA ALA A 71 30.12 -59.67 -20.30
C ALA A 71 28.70 -59.07 -20.35
N ARG A 72 27.79 -59.72 -21.06
CA ARG A 72 26.33 -59.56 -20.88
C ARG A 72 25.84 -60.65 -19.94
N LEU A 73 24.91 -60.35 -19.04
CA LEU A 73 23.65 -61.10 -18.91
C LEU A 73 22.62 -60.38 -18.03
N GLU A 74 21.37 -60.77 -18.24
CA GLU A 74 20.09 -60.19 -17.81
C GLU A 74 19.85 -60.15 -16.29
N GLY A 75 18.91 -59.31 -15.83
CA GLY A 75 18.24 -59.56 -14.54
C GLY A 75 17.42 -58.43 -13.91
N LYS A 76 16.08 -58.49 -14.09
CA LYS A 76 15.02 -57.93 -13.21
C LYS A 76 15.03 -56.42 -12.86
N VAL A 77 14.07 -55.71 -13.45
CA VAL A 77 13.49 -54.48 -12.87
C VAL A 77 12.42 -54.86 -11.83
N ALA A 78 12.35 -54.12 -10.72
CA ALA A 78 11.22 -54.16 -9.78
C ALA A 78 10.57 -52.76 -9.70
N ARG A 79 9.24 -52.70 -9.80
CA ARG A 79 8.42 -51.49 -9.56
C ARG A 79 7.54 -51.75 -8.33
N MET A 80 7.59 -50.84 -7.35
CA MET A 80 6.58 -50.53 -6.33
C MET A 80 7.15 -49.38 -5.47
N GLY A 81 6.37 -48.48 -4.86
CA GLY A 81 4.92 -48.29 -4.89
C GLY A 81 4.57 -46.83 -4.53
N THR A 82 3.30 -46.46 -4.59
CA THR A 82 2.81 -45.09 -4.35
C THR A 82 2.70 -44.74 -2.86
N LEU A 83 2.67 -43.44 -2.56
CA LEU A 83 2.44 -42.89 -1.23
C LEU A 83 1.00 -43.15 -0.75
N GLU A 84 0.85 -44.06 0.20
CA GLU A 84 -0.24 -44.10 1.17
C GLU A 84 0.32 -44.61 2.52
N GLU A 85 -0.37 -44.37 3.63
CA GLU A 85 0.04 -44.72 5.01
C GLU A 85 1.37 -44.15 5.54
N LEU A 86 1.34 -42.95 6.14
CA LEU A 86 2.22 -42.62 7.29
C LEU A 86 1.64 -41.50 8.18
N ARG A 87 0.69 -41.87 9.05
CA ARG A 87 0.17 -41.01 10.13
C ARG A 87 0.19 -41.76 11.47
N ARG A 88 1.23 -41.55 12.30
CA ARG A 88 1.25 -41.57 13.78
C ARG A 88 2.68 -41.59 14.33
N LEU A 89 2.79 -41.40 15.65
CA LEU A 89 4.01 -41.16 16.45
C LEU A 89 4.59 -39.74 16.22
N THR A 90 5.03 -39.01 17.23
CA THR A 90 5.25 -39.35 18.66
C THR A 90 4.49 -38.43 19.63
N SER A 91 4.14 -38.94 20.81
CA SER A 91 3.78 -38.12 21.98
C SER A 91 4.07 -38.87 23.29
N SER A 92 4.74 -38.17 24.22
CA SER A 92 5.14 -38.68 25.55
C SER A 92 5.66 -37.50 26.39
N SER A 93 5.48 -37.40 27.71
CA SER A 93 4.63 -38.18 28.63
C SER A 93 4.74 -37.57 30.05
N CYS A 94 3.62 -37.41 30.79
CA CYS A 94 3.61 -37.43 32.27
C CYS A 94 2.18 -37.56 32.85
N PRO A 95 1.98 -38.11 34.07
CA PRO A 95 0.69 -38.23 34.78
C PRO A 95 0.57 -37.11 35.88
N CYS A 96 -0.42 -37.02 36.79
CA CYS A 96 -1.28 -38.01 37.47
C CYS A 96 -2.62 -37.42 37.98
N LEU A 97 -3.51 -38.30 38.51
CA LEU A 97 -4.62 -38.04 39.48
C LEU A 97 -5.84 -37.23 38.96
N THR A 98 -6.99 -37.87 38.70
CA THR A 98 -8.19 -38.05 39.58
C THR A 98 -8.95 -36.74 39.92
N ASP A 99 -10.29 -36.69 39.92
CA ASP A 99 -11.28 -37.77 40.06
C ASP A 99 -12.54 -37.59 39.19
N SER A 100 -13.56 -38.41 39.43
CA SER A 100 -14.72 -38.70 38.58
C SER A 100 -16.03 -38.05 39.04
N ASN A 101 -16.97 -37.83 38.11
CA ASN A 101 -18.38 -38.21 38.32
C ASN A 101 -19.27 -38.19 37.05
N THR A 102 -20.36 -38.97 37.15
CA THR A 102 -21.47 -39.24 36.20
C THR A 102 -22.15 -38.00 35.58
N SER A 103 -22.87 -38.05 34.44
CA SER A 103 -23.94 -39.02 34.10
C SER A 103 -24.39 -39.07 32.60
N LEU A 104 -25.25 -40.04 32.29
CA LEU A 104 -25.87 -40.44 30.99
C LEU A 104 -27.12 -39.58 30.60
N PRO A 105 -27.88 -39.80 29.49
CA PRO A 105 -27.89 -40.87 28.46
C PRO A 105 -28.02 -40.44 26.96
N LEU A 106 -28.26 -41.44 26.09
CA LEU A 106 -28.34 -41.48 24.61
C LEU A 106 -29.75 -41.20 24.00
N VAL A 107 -29.87 -41.41 22.67
CA VAL A 107 -31.09 -41.66 21.83
C VAL A 107 -31.66 -40.40 21.12
N SER A 108 -32.03 -40.37 19.83
CA SER A 108 -32.28 -41.42 18.80
C SER A 108 -31.78 -41.08 17.37
N GLU A 109 -31.71 -42.10 16.50
CA GLU A 109 -31.61 -41.97 15.03
C GLU A 109 -32.99 -42.07 14.33
N LYS A 110 -33.09 -41.46 13.13
CA LYS A 110 -34.00 -41.77 11.98
C LYS A 110 -33.70 -40.77 10.85
N GLY A 111 -33.62 -41.11 9.57
CA GLY A 111 -33.66 -42.41 8.89
C GLY A 111 -33.36 -42.24 7.39
N CYS A 112 -32.99 -43.32 6.68
CA CYS A 112 -32.43 -43.25 5.31
C CYS A 112 -33.49 -43.04 4.20
N ARG A 113 -33.03 -42.55 3.03
CA ARG A 113 -33.15 -43.29 1.74
C ARG A 113 -32.25 -42.71 0.64
N TYR A 114 -31.62 -43.61 -0.12
CA TYR A 114 -30.99 -43.37 -1.42
C TYR A 114 -31.96 -43.76 -2.54
N ASN A 115 -31.72 -43.28 -3.77
CA ASN A 115 -32.05 -44.01 -5.00
C ASN A 115 -31.06 -43.60 -6.11
N ASP A 116 -30.93 -44.41 -7.17
CA ASP A 116 -29.73 -44.48 -8.03
C ASP A 116 -30.05 -44.43 -9.55
N SER A 117 -29.02 -44.58 -10.39
CA SER A 117 -28.96 -44.61 -11.87
C SER A 117 -28.81 -43.24 -12.58
N SER A 118 -28.08 -43.11 -13.70
CA SER A 118 -27.42 -44.11 -14.57
C SER A 118 -26.15 -43.60 -15.27
N LEU A 119 -25.14 -44.48 -15.46
CA LEU A 119 -24.03 -44.32 -16.42
C LEU A 119 -24.47 -44.69 -17.86
N PRO A 120 -23.63 -44.44 -18.90
CA PRO A 120 -22.77 -45.54 -19.36
C PRO A 120 -21.31 -45.14 -19.70
N VAL A 121 -20.44 -46.13 -19.81
CA VAL A 121 -19.01 -46.01 -20.16
C VAL A 121 -18.71 -46.83 -21.42
N SER A 122 -17.78 -46.36 -22.26
CA SER A 122 -17.16 -47.18 -23.32
C SER A 122 -15.73 -46.73 -23.65
N HIS A 123 -15.02 -47.40 -24.56
CA HIS A 123 -14.24 -48.63 -24.30
C HIS A 123 -13.19 -48.83 -25.43
N TYR A 124 -12.09 -49.54 -25.14
CA TYR A 124 -11.15 -50.20 -26.09
C TYR A 124 -10.03 -49.41 -26.83
N HIS A 125 -8.80 -49.61 -26.31
CA HIS A 125 -7.63 -50.25 -26.97
C HIS A 125 -6.74 -49.55 -28.03
N LYS A 126 -5.44 -49.50 -27.65
CA LYS A 126 -4.24 -49.94 -28.40
C LYS A 126 -4.00 -49.46 -29.84
N SER A 127 -2.92 -48.68 -29.98
CA SER A 127 -1.79 -49.08 -30.82
C SER A 127 -0.46 -48.66 -30.16
N ILE A 128 0.58 -49.47 -30.31
CA ILE A 128 1.97 -49.14 -29.93
C ILE A 128 2.82 -49.45 -31.16
N THR A 129 3.59 -48.47 -31.63
CA THR A 129 4.56 -48.66 -32.70
C THR A 129 5.90 -48.07 -32.26
N GLN A 130 6.89 -48.93 -31.99
CA GLN A 130 8.27 -48.48 -31.85
C GLN A 130 8.86 -48.24 -33.24
N VAL A 131 9.57 -47.11 -33.42
CA VAL A 131 10.63 -46.99 -34.42
C VAL A 131 11.83 -46.34 -33.72
N ASN A 132 13.03 -46.86 -33.96
CA ASN A 132 14.25 -46.43 -33.28
C ASN A 132 14.85 -45.14 -33.87
N MET A 133 15.66 -44.46 -33.06
CA MET A 133 16.54 -43.38 -33.52
C MET A 133 17.60 -43.89 -34.51
N THR A 134 17.85 -43.13 -35.57
CA THR A 134 19.11 -43.16 -36.33
C THR A 134 19.57 -41.74 -36.62
N ASN A 135 20.74 -41.36 -36.08
CA ASN A 135 21.42 -40.11 -36.36
C ASN A 135 22.55 -40.37 -37.37
N PRO A 136 22.77 -39.49 -38.36
CA PRO A 136 24.13 -39.23 -38.79
C PRO A 136 24.46 -37.74 -38.96
N LEU A 137 25.54 -37.30 -38.31
CA LEU A 137 26.26 -36.07 -38.66
C LEU A 137 27.04 -36.26 -39.96
N SER A 138 26.89 -35.37 -40.95
CA SER A 138 28.02 -34.92 -41.80
C SER A 138 27.64 -33.77 -42.76
N LYS A 139 28.27 -32.60 -42.60
CA LYS A 139 29.26 -31.99 -43.53
C LYS A 139 29.60 -30.54 -43.13
N LEU A 140 30.78 -30.10 -43.55
CA LEU A 140 31.41 -28.79 -43.35
C LEU A 140 32.02 -28.32 -44.70
N SER A 141 32.68 -27.15 -44.71
CA SER A 141 33.45 -26.52 -45.82
C SER A 141 32.59 -25.74 -46.85
N GLU A 142 32.97 -24.62 -47.49
CA GLU A 142 34.22 -23.81 -47.68
C GLU A 142 33.86 -22.29 -47.81
N VAL A 143 34.69 -21.21 -47.80
CA VAL A 143 36.11 -20.89 -47.45
C VAL A 143 36.26 -19.35 -47.22
N PHE A 144 37.42 -18.87 -46.77
CA PHE A 144 37.78 -17.46 -46.43
C PHE A 144 38.09 -16.50 -47.60
N HIS A 145 38.04 -15.19 -47.28
CA HIS A 145 38.97 -14.12 -47.68
C HIS A 145 38.84 -12.96 -46.64
N HIS A 146 39.85 -12.12 -46.28
CA HIS A 146 41.28 -12.09 -46.63
C HIS A 146 42.19 -11.49 -45.50
N HIS A 147 43.10 -10.56 -45.83
CA HIS A 147 44.20 -9.96 -45.04
C HIS A 147 43.89 -8.56 -44.42
N ASP A 148 44.75 -7.87 -43.64
CA ASP A 148 45.82 -8.19 -42.65
C ASP A 148 46.64 -6.90 -42.32
N ARG A 149 47.03 -6.62 -41.05
CA ARG A 149 48.23 -5.85 -40.61
C ARG A 149 48.27 -5.41 -39.12
N ASP A 150 49.50 -5.37 -38.62
CA ASP A 150 50.10 -4.77 -37.40
C ASP A 150 49.74 -3.28 -37.12
N GLN A 151 49.90 -2.69 -35.91
CA GLN A 151 50.40 -3.16 -34.60
C GLN A 151 49.95 -2.27 -33.40
N GLU A 152 50.51 -2.54 -32.22
CA GLU A 152 50.56 -1.76 -30.96
C GLU A 152 49.51 -2.05 -29.85
N HIS A 153 50.02 -2.05 -28.61
CA HIS A 153 49.38 -2.18 -27.30
C HIS A 153 49.88 -1.01 -26.42
N PRO A 154 49.33 -0.71 -25.21
CA PRO A 154 48.18 -1.31 -24.51
C PRO A 154 47.14 -0.28 -23.99
N THR A 155 45.95 -0.75 -23.58
CA THR A 155 45.28 -0.34 -22.32
C THR A 155 44.05 -1.21 -22.05
N VAL A 156 43.60 -1.27 -20.79
CA VAL A 156 42.34 -1.92 -20.38
C VAL A 156 41.40 -0.86 -19.79
N PRO A 157 40.24 -0.61 -20.41
CA PRO A 157 39.12 0.09 -19.77
C PRO A 157 38.22 -0.89 -18.99
N SER A 158 37.57 -0.39 -17.95
CA SER A 158 36.52 -1.09 -17.22
C SER A 158 35.17 -0.98 -17.93
N GLU A 159 34.49 -2.10 -18.19
CA GLU A 159 33.09 -2.08 -18.63
C GLU A 159 32.13 -1.95 -17.43
N SER A 160 31.60 -0.75 -17.22
CA SER A 160 30.31 -0.58 -16.56
C SER A 160 29.20 -0.91 -17.55
N GLN A 161 28.51 -2.03 -17.36
CA GLN A 161 27.39 -2.42 -18.23
C GLN A 161 26.17 -1.51 -18.02
N VAL A 162 26.10 -0.45 -18.83
CA VAL A 162 24.87 0.33 -19.03
C VAL A 162 23.87 -0.54 -19.79
N TYR A 163 22.73 -0.86 -19.17
CA TYR A 163 21.70 -1.69 -19.80
C TYR A 163 20.90 -0.87 -20.84
N PRO A 164 20.90 -1.26 -22.14
CA PRO A 164 20.03 -0.64 -23.13
C PRO A 164 18.60 -1.19 -22.99
N GLY A 165 17.84 -0.67 -22.02
CA GLY A 165 16.46 -1.10 -21.76
C GLY A 165 15.44 0.04 -21.63
N THR A 166 15.89 1.27 -21.40
CA THR A 166 14.99 2.41 -21.12
C THR A 166 14.35 2.98 -22.39
N ASP A 167 15.11 3.22 -23.45
CA ASP A 167 14.58 3.89 -24.64
C ASP A 167 13.71 2.98 -25.52
N GLU A 168 13.99 1.68 -25.57
CA GLU A 168 13.11 0.72 -26.23
C GLU A 168 11.79 0.53 -25.44
N ALA A 169 11.85 0.52 -24.10
CA ALA A 169 10.66 0.54 -23.26
C ALA A 169 9.85 1.84 -23.42
N LYS A 170 10.49 3.02 -23.47
CA LYS A 170 9.83 4.31 -23.77
C LYS A 170 9.18 4.29 -25.16
N ALA A 171 9.83 3.71 -26.17
CA ALA A 171 9.29 3.59 -27.52
C ALA A 171 8.06 2.66 -27.56
N GLN A 172 8.14 1.49 -26.92
CA GLN A 172 7.01 0.57 -26.78
C GLN A 172 5.84 1.19 -25.98
N TYR A 173 6.14 1.95 -24.92
CA TYR A 173 5.14 2.66 -24.12
C TYR A 173 4.45 3.76 -24.94
N ARG A 174 5.21 4.61 -25.65
CA ARG A 174 4.66 5.64 -26.54
C ARG A 174 3.80 5.03 -27.67
N ALA A 175 4.26 3.94 -28.28
CA ALA A 175 3.48 3.23 -29.29
C ALA A 175 2.17 2.64 -28.71
N ARG A 176 2.17 2.22 -27.44
CA ARG A 176 0.98 1.75 -26.72
C ARG A 176 0.04 2.88 -26.32
N GLN A 177 0.53 4.04 -25.85
CA GLN A 177 -0.33 5.22 -25.62
C GLN A 177 -0.99 5.64 -26.93
N VAL A 178 -0.23 5.77 -28.03
CA VAL A 178 -0.80 6.07 -29.36
C VAL A 178 -1.86 5.03 -29.77
N ALA A 179 -1.67 3.74 -29.46
CA ALA A 179 -2.69 2.71 -29.73
C ALA A 179 -3.92 2.80 -28.81
N GLN A 180 -3.74 3.19 -27.54
CA GLN A 180 -4.79 3.34 -26.54
C GLN A 180 -5.64 4.59 -26.83
N ASP A 181 -5.00 5.72 -27.10
CA ASP A 181 -5.63 6.97 -27.54
C ASP A 181 -6.33 6.80 -28.89
N ALA A 182 -5.75 6.05 -29.85
CA ALA A 182 -6.39 5.72 -31.12
C ALA A 182 -7.60 4.77 -31.01
N GLN A 183 -7.69 3.97 -29.95
CA GLN A 183 -8.88 3.14 -29.66
C GLN A 183 -9.98 3.94 -28.95
N LEU A 184 -9.60 4.86 -28.05
CA LEU A 184 -10.53 5.76 -27.36
C LEU A 184 -11.15 6.82 -28.28
N SER A 185 -10.44 7.26 -29.32
CA SER A 185 -10.86 8.34 -30.24
C SER A 185 -11.73 7.89 -31.43
N SER A 186 -12.40 6.73 -31.35
CA SER A 186 -13.19 6.15 -32.45
C SER A 186 -14.56 6.81 -32.73
N VAL A 187 -14.68 8.13 -32.50
CA VAL A 187 -15.82 8.98 -32.88
C VAL A 187 -15.35 9.97 -33.95
N GLN A 188 -15.97 9.98 -35.12
CA GLN A 188 -15.47 10.75 -36.26
C GLN A 188 -15.64 12.27 -36.08
N PRO A 189 -14.59 13.09 -36.32
CA PRO A 189 -14.71 14.54 -36.30
C PRO A 189 -15.44 15.06 -37.55
N ILE A 190 -16.25 16.10 -37.37
CA ILE A 190 -16.88 16.85 -38.45
C ILE A 190 -15.91 17.94 -38.94
N GLN A 191 -15.92 18.24 -40.24
CA GLN A 191 -14.94 19.10 -40.90
C GLN A 191 -14.99 20.57 -40.44
N GLU A 192 -13.81 21.15 -40.16
CA GLU A 192 -13.64 22.60 -39.97
C GLU A 192 -13.46 23.35 -41.31
N ALA A 193 -13.70 24.66 -41.28
CA ALA A 193 -13.52 25.59 -42.40
C ALA A 193 -12.34 26.57 -42.14
N PRO A 194 -11.70 27.13 -43.18
CA PRO A 194 -10.32 27.64 -43.04
C PRO A 194 -10.16 29.06 -42.47
N SER A 195 -9.26 29.16 -41.49
CA SER A 195 -8.28 30.23 -41.18
C SER A 195 -8.50 31.68 -41.65
N GLY A 196 -8.35 32.62 -40.70
CA GLY A 196 -8.06 34.03 -40.97
C GLY A 196 -7.33 34.74 -39.81
N ASP A 197 -6.42 35.65 -40.17
CA ASP A 197 -5.76 36.69 -39.37
C ASP A 197 -4.68 36.34 -38.30
N ALA A 198 -3.91 37.38 -37.96
CA ALA A 198 -2.57 37.33 -37.37
C ALA A 198 -2.52 37.80 -35.89
N PRO A 199 -1.50 37.40 -35.10
CA PRO A 199 -1.49 37.64 -33.66
C PRO A 199 -1.18 39.11 -33.28
N PRO A 200 -1.87 39.68 -32.27
CA PRO A 200 -1.51 40.96 -31.66
C PRO A 200 -0.32 40.83 -30.67
N PRO A 201 0.37 41.93 -30.35
CA PRO A 201 1.51 41.93 -29.42
C PRO A 201 1.11 41.72 -27.94
N PRO A 202 2.04 41.30 -27.07
CA PRO A 202 1.74 41.00 -25.66
C PRO A 202 1.35 42.25 -24.85
N TYR A 203 0.31 42.12 -24.04
CA TYR A 203 -0.19 43.17 -23.15
C TYR A 203 0.51 43.11 -21.78
N ALA A 204 0.92 44.27 -21.25
CA ALA A 204 1.49 44.37 -19.91
C ALA A 204 0.40 44.39 -18.82
N PRO A 205 0.65 43.87 -17.61
CA PRO A 205 -0.34 43.80 -16.54
C PRO A 205 -0.62 45.18 -15.90
N PRO A 206 -1.90 45.54 -15.64
CA PRO A 206 -2.24 46.76 -14.90
C PRO A 206 -2.03 46.59 -13.38
N PRO A 207 -1.54 47.61 -12.65
CA PRO A 207 -1.23 47.50 -11.23
C PRO A 207 -2.40 47.88 -10.29
N GLY A 208 -2.63 47.04 -9.27
CA GLY A 208 -3.07 47.46 -7.94
C GLY A 208 -4.57 47.70 -7.69
N LEU A 209 -5.16 46.87 -6.81
CA LEU A 209 -6.31 47.23 -5.96
C LEU A 209 -6.08 46.69 -4.52
N PRO A 210 -6.68 47.32 -3.48
CA PRO A 210 -6.23 47.14 -2.09
C PRO A 210 -6.93 46.00 -1.33
N PRO A 211 -6.34 45.53 -0.21
CA PRO A 211 -6.96 44.54 0.66
C PRO A 211 -7.96 45.18 1.64
N ASP A 212 -9.26 44.91 1.47
CA ASP A 212 -10.21 44.67 2.57
C ASP A 212 -11.61 44.32 2.04
N MET A 213 -12.06 43.07 2.20
CA MET A 213 -13.49 42.71 2.08
C MET A 213 -13.91 41.41 2.80
N PHE A 214 -13.47 41.21 4.05
CA PHE A 214 -13.99 40.14 4.92
C PHE A 214 -14.95 40.70 5.99
N ALA A 215 -16.24 40.85 5.66
CA ALA A 215 -17.27 41.15 6.66
C ALA A 215 -18.70 40.76 6.23
N LYS A 216 -19.47 40.21 7.19
CA LYS A 216 -20.94 40.09 7.23
C LYS A 216 -21.62 39.14 6.23
N ALA A 217 -21.76 37.88 6.64
CA ALA A 217 -23.02 37.14 6.47
C ALA A 217 -23.89 37.32 7.73
N GLY A 218 -25.22 37.36 7.56
CA GLY A 218 -26.20 37.45 8.67
C GLY A 218 -26.70 36.08 9.14
N PRO A 219 -27.29 35.97 10.35
CA PRO A 219 -27.57 34.69 11.00
C PRO A 219 -28.91 34.05 10.57
N ALA A 220 -28.95 32.72 10.58
CA ALA A 220 -30.18 31.93 10.52
C ALA A 220 -30.02 30.59 11.27
N GLY A 221 -30.79 30.40 12.34
CA GLY A 221 -31.02 29.10 12.98
C GLY A 221 -29.89 28.56 13.87
N GLU A 222 -29.83 29.00 15.13
CA GLU A 222 -29.07 28.31 16.16
C GLU A 222 -29.65 26.90 16.40
N LYS A 223 -28.85 25.86 16.18
CA LYS A 223 -29.02 24.55 16.83
C LYS A 223 -28.10 24.50 18.05
N SER A 224 -28.53 23.80 19.09
CA SER A 224 -27.76 23.62 20.33
C SER A 224 -26.37 23.01 20.06
N PRO A 225 -25.35 23.33 20.87
CA PRO A 225 -24.00 22.83 20.67
C PRO A 225 -23.96 21.30 20.70
N ASP A 226 -23.31 20.73 19.69
CA ASP A 226 -23.22 19.29 19.49
C ASP A 226 -22.23 18.68 20.48
N ALA A 227 -22.56 17.50 21.04
CA ALA A 227 -21.68 16.76 21.96
C ALA A 227 -20.54 16.03 21.23
N SER A 228 -20.29 16.37 19.97
CA SER A 228 -19.31 15.75 19.06
C SER A 228 -18.25 16.71 18.52
N GLU A 229 -17.93 17.80 19.24
CA GLU A 229 -16.61 18.45 19.14
C GLU A 229 -15.49 17.54 19.70
N THR A 230 -15.39 16.31 19.19
CA THR A 230 -14.16 15.53 19.28
C THR A 230 -13.05 16.33 18.62
N SER A 231 -12.00 16.61 19.38
CA SER A 231 -10.97 17.61 19.10
C SER A 231 -10.46 17.60 17.65
N ALA A 232 -10.06 18.79 17.18
CA ALA A 232 -9.10 18.92 16.09
C ALA A 232 -7.92 17.93 16.29
N PRO A 233 -7.36 17.36 15.21
CA PRO A 233 -6.36 16.28 15.31
C PRO A 233 -5.18 16.81 16.12
N LEU A 234 -4.80 16.08 17.18
CA LEU A 234 -4.05 16.55 18.37
C LEU A 234 -2.98 17.62 18.08
N ASN A 235 -3.40 18.90 18.01
CA ASN A 235 -2.60 20.05 17.58
C ASN A 235 -1.73 19.80 16.32
N GLY A 236 -2.25 19.08 15.32
CA GLY A 236 -1.58 18.75 14.07
C GLY A 236 -0.70 17.49 14.09
N TYR A 237 -0.81 16.65 15.13
CA TYR A 237 -0.04 15.40 15.23
C TYR A 237 -0.39 14.42 14.09
N PRO A 238 0.57 13.93 13.27
CA PRO A 238 0.29 13.14 12.06
C PRO A 238 -0.27 11.71 12.26
N ARG A 239 -0.38 11.21 13.50
CA ARG A 239 -0.93 9.87 13.81
C ARG A 239 -2.06 9.92 14.84
N PRO A 240 -3.15 10.69 14.59
CA PRO A 240 -4.24 10.83 15.55
C PRO A 240 -5.00 9.50 15.80
N ASP A 241 -4.82 8.52 14.90
CA ASP A 241 -5.27 7.13 15.00
C ASP A 241 -4.55 6.30 16.09
N PHE A 242 -3.31 6.67 16.46
CA PHE A 242 -2.45 5.88 17.36
C PHE A 242 -1.49 6.81 18.13
N HIS A 243 -1.90 7.25 19.32
CA HIS A 243 -1.16 8.26 20.10
C HIS A 243 -0.90 7.82 21.55
N ARG A 244 0.19 8.32 22.15
CA ARG A 244 0.65 7.95 23.51
C ARG A 244 0.16 8.93 24.56
N THR A 245 -0.13 8.42 25.76
CA THR A 245 -0.61 9.24 26.90
C THR A 245 0.23 9.09 28.16
N ALA A 246 0.61 7.87 28.58
CA ALA A 246 1.34 7.66 29.84
C ALA A 246 2.79 8.21 29.83
N SER A 247 3.46 8.20 28.67
CA SER A 247 4.76 8.85 28.50
C SER A 247 4.67 10.37 28.32
N GLY A 248 3.45 10.90 28.16
CA GLY A 248 3.20 12.13 27.40
C GLY A 248 3.41 11.93 25.90
N LEU A 249 2.65 12.67 25.08
CA LEU A 249 2.90 12.77 23.64
C LEU A 249 3.90 13.90 23.39
N VAL A 250 5.19 13.59 23.41
CA VAL A 250 6.26 14.57 23.16
C VAL A 250 6.74 14.44 21.73
N TRP A 251 6.44 15.45 20.90
CA TRP A 251 6.74 15.45 19.46
C TRP A 251 7.01 16.86 18.95
N HIS A 252 7.62 16.97 17.76
CA HIS A 252 7.83 18.25 17.07
C HIS A 252 7.77 18.04 15.55
N SER A 253 6.93 18.80 14.85
CA SER A 253 6.88 18.77 13.39
C SER A 253 8.17 19.31 12.77
N LEU A 254 8.71 18.58 11.79
CA LEU A 254 9.79 19.06 10.92
C LEU A 254 9.27 19.63 9.60
N ASN A 255 7.95 19.88 9.48
CA ASN A 255 7.40 20.65 8.36
C ASN A 255 7.85 22.13 8.42
N GLY A 256 7.56 22.89 7.36
CA GLY A 256 8.05 24.26 7.15
C GLY A 256 9.42 24.29 6.47
N PRO A 257 10.23 25.35 6.66
CA PRO A 257 11.44 25.58 5.87
C PRO A 257 12.57 24.56 6.13
N TRP A 258 13.25 24.18 5.06
CA TRP A 258 14.54 23.46 5.03
C TRP A 258 15.48 24.13 4.02
N ASP A 259 16.80 24.05 4.26
CA ASP A 259 17.79 24.33 3.21
C ASP A 259 17.71 23.23 2.15
N PHE A 260 17.76 23.59 0.87
CA PHE A 260 17.51 22.68 -0.25
C PHE A 260 18.43 22.94 -1.45
N VAL A 261 18.96 21.88 -2.08
CA VAL A 261 19.81 21.93 -3.28
C VAL A 261 19.45 20.80 -4.26
N PHE A 262 19.37 21.11 -5.56
CA PHE A 262 19.39 20.10 -6.63
C PHE A 262 20.82 19.70 -6.95
N ASP A 263 21.10 18.40 -7.07
CA ASP A 263 22.43 17.84 -7.36
C ASP A 263 22.41 17.05 -8.68
N ASP A 264 22.11 17.77 -9.77
CA ASP A 264 21.94 17.20 -11.12
C ASP A 264 23.22 16.53 -11.69
N THR A 265 24.33 16.60 -10.96
CA THR A 265 25.62 15.97 -11.25
C THR A 265 25.97 14.81 -10.30
N ASP A 266 25.15 14.54 -9.29
CA ASP A 266 25.34 13.57 -8.19
C ASP A 266 26.73 13.62 -7.51
N THR A 267 27.25 14.83 -7.28
CA THR A 267 28.57 15.00 -6.64
C THR A 267 28.48 15.12 -5.12
N GLY A 268 27.32 15.41 -4.54
CA GLY A 268 27.19 15.72 -3.12
C GLY A 268 27.61 14.60 -2.15
N LEU A 269 27.61 13.35 -2.61
CA LEU A 269 28.19 12.22 -1.88
C LEU A 269 29.73 12.24 -1.91
N SER A 270 30.32 12.54 -3.07
CA SER A 270 31.78 12.66 -3.27
C SER A 270 32.37 13.91 -2.63
N ASP A 271 31.58 14.99 -2.57
CA ASP A 271 31.89 16.27 -1.94
C ASP A 271 31.52 16.30 -0.44
N PHE A 272 31.05 15.17 0.11
CA PHE A 272 30.72 14.97 1.52
C PHE A 272 29.70 15.96 2.10
N TRP A 273 28.72 16.44 1.31
CA TRP A 273 27.73 17.46 1.75
C TRP A 273 26.99 17.04 3.03
N TYR A 274 26.76 15.74 3.23
CA TYR A 274 26.15 15.18 4.44
C TYR A 274 26.92 15.46 5.74
N VAL A 275 28.24 15.71 5.66
CA VAL A 275 29.12 16.05 6.79
C VAL A 275 29.20 17.57 7.01
N GLN A 276 28.83 18.37 6.01
CA GLN A 276 28.91 19.83 6.08
C GLN A 276 27.73 20.38 6.89
N SER A 277 27.99 21.39 7.74
CA SER A 277 26.97 22.04 8.58
C SER A 277 26.00 22.96 7.81
N ARG A 278 26.24 23.11 6.50
CA ARG A 278 25.42 23.81 5.50
C ARG A 278 25.55 23.09 4.17
N LEU A 279 24.46 22.96 3.41
CA LEU A 279 24.52 22.64 1.98
C LEU A 279 25.25 23.78 1.20
N PRO A 280 25.84 23.50 0.04
CA PRO A 280 26.59 24.49 -0.75
C PRO A 280 25.79 25.77 -0.99
N ASP A 281 26.44 26.94 -1.00
CA ASP A 281 25.73 28.21 -1.24
C ASP A 281 25.32 28.40 -2.71
N GLN A 282 25.96 27.71 -3.65
CA GLN A 282 25.56 27.69 -5.06
C GLN A 282 24.30 26.84 -5.25
N GLY A 283 23.25 27.42 -5.83
CA GLY A 283 22.00 26.72 -6.16
C GLY A 283 21.05 26.47 -4.97
N LYS A 284 21.46 26.81 -3.75
CA LYS A 284 20.64 26.62 -2.54
C LYS A 284 19.42 27.52 -2.50
N ARG A 285 18.32 26.90 -2.09
CA ARG A 285 16.99 27.50 -1.92
C ARG A 285 16.43 27.13 -0.54
N THR A 286 15.31 27.71 -0.15
CA THR A 286 14.49 27.21 0.96
C THR A 286 13.28 26.50 0.40
N ILE A 287 13.04 25.25 0.80
CA ILE A 287 11.83 24.50 0.46
C ILE A 287 10.91 24.37 1.68
N GLN A 288 9.59 24.41 1.48
CA GLN A 288 8.61 24.14 2.53
C GLN A 288 8.24 22.65 2.54
N VAL A 289 8.77 21.90 3.51
CA VAL A 289 8.36 20.50 3.76
C VAL A 289 6.94 20.49 4.37
N PRO A 290 6.04 19.58 3.96
CA PRO A 290 6.23 18.42 3.11
C PRO A 290 5.66 18.64 1.70
N TYR A 291 5.98 19.76 1.07
CA TYR A 291 5.54 20.08 -0.29
C TYR A 291 6.68 19.84 -1.29
N VAL A 292 6.42 19.01 -2.29
CA VAL A 292 7.36 18.66 -3.38
C VAL A 292 7.75 19.88 -4.20
N PHE A 293 8.98 19.93 -4.72
CA PHE A 293 9.50 21.12 -5.40
C PHE A 293 8.69 21.52 -6.65
N GLN A 294 7.99 20.56 -7.25
CA GLN A 294 7.10 20.77 -8.40
C GLN A 294 5.81 21.55 -8.08
N CYS A 295 5.53 21.93 -6.82
CA CYS A 295 4.29 22.63 -6.47
C CYS A 295 4.51 24.01 -5.83
N ALA A 296 3.58 24.93 -6.04
CA ALA A 296 3.64 26.30 -5.53
C ALA A 296 3.76 26.38 -4.00
N ALA A 297 3.14 25.45 -3.26
CA ALA A 297 3.20 25.40 -1.80
C ALA A 297 4.61 25.14 -1.25
N SER A 298 5.52 24.57 -2.05
CA SER A 298 6.93 24.36 -1.68
C SER A 298 7.76 25.65 -1.63
N GLY A 299 7.30 26.71 -2.30
CA GLY A 299 8.09 27.92 -2.57
C GLY A 299 9.09 27.82 -3.73
N ILE A 300 9.13 26.68 -4.45
CA ILE A 300 10.01 26.47 -5.62
C ILE A 300 9.22 26.49 -6.94
N ASP A 301 8.13 25.72 -7.04
CA ASP A 301 7.24 25.60 -8.22
C ASP A 301 7.95 25.27 -9.56
N GLU A 302 9.04 24.49 -9.51
CA GLU A 302 9.86 24.19 -10.69
C GLU A 302 9.49 22.83 -11.31
N ARG A 303 9.20 22.82 -12.62
CA ARG A 303 8.81 21.62 -13.38
C ARG A 303 9.99 20.96 -14.10
N GLY A 304 11.20 21.18 -13.60
CA GLY A 304 12.42 20.54 -14.10
C GLY A 304 12.50 19.06 -13.72
N VAL A 305 13.36 18.31 -14.42
CA VAL A 305 13.73 16.94 -14.01
C VAL A 305 15.00 17.03 -13.17
N HIS A 306 14.87 16.76 -11.88
CA HIS A 306 15.96 16.74 -10.92
C HIS A 306 15.91 15.42 -10.16
N GLU A 307 16.87 14.52 -10.42
CA GLU A 307 16.82 13.15 -9.88
C GLU A 307 17.49 13.02 -8.50
N VAL A 308 18.36 13.97 -8.11
CA VAL A 308 19.04 13.99 -6.81
C VAL A 308 18.69 15.28 -6.06
N LEU A 309 18.08 15.13 -4.90
CA LEU A 309 17.59 16.23 -4.06
C LEU A 309 18.30 16.19 -2.70
N TRP A 310 18.84 17.32 -2.24
CA TRP A 310 19.42 17.44 -0.90
C TRP A 310 18.61 18.38 -0.03
N TYR A 311 18.25 17.92 1.16
CA TYR A 311 17.54 18.67 2.19
C TYR A 311 18.40 18.74 3.46
N GLN A 312 18.42 19.89 4.15
CA GLN A 312 19.09 20.02 5.44
C GLN A 312 18.33 20.94 6.42
N ARG A 313 18.30 20.57 7.70
CA ARG A 313 17.65 21.34 8.78
C ARG A 313 18.31 21.08 10.13
N GLN A 314 18.38 22.11 10.98
CA GLN A 314 18.77 21.94 12.38
C GLN A 314 17.59 21.39 13.20
N ILE A 315 17.87 20.39 14.04
CA ILE A 315 16.90 19.74 14.92
C ILE A 315 17.37 19.74 16.38
N GLN A 316 16.45 19.47 17.29
CA GLN A 316 16.69 19.43 18.74
C GLN A 316 16.41 18.03 19.30
N ASP A 317 17.15 17.65 20.34
CA ASP A 317 16.84 16.43 21.10
C ASP A 317 15.71 16.71 22.08
N LEU A 318 14.49 16.28 21.73
CA LEU A 318 13.28 16.50 22.52
C LEU A 318 13.27 15.75 23.87
N ARG A 319 14.23 14.85 24.12
CA ARG A 319 14.29 14.07 25.36
C ARG A 319 14.87 14.91 26.49
N SER A 320 14.09 15.08 27.55
CA SER A 320 14.55 15.61 28.84
C SER A 320 15.59 14.70 29.49
N SER A 321 16.22 15.16 30.58
CA SER A 321 17.17 14.36 31.36
C SER A 321 16.53 13.05 31.86
N GLU A 322 15.31 13.13 32.37
CA GLU A 322 14.56 11.99 32.90
C GLU A 322 14.17 11.00 31.79
N ALA A 323 13.87 11.49 30.59
CA ALA A 323 13.63 10.64 29.42
C ALA A 323 14.91 9.92 28.98
N LYS A 324 16.07 10.60 29.04
CA LYS A 324 17.39 9.99 28.75
C LYS A 324 17.77 8.94 29.80
N GLU A 325 17.48 9.18 31.08
CA GLU A 325 17.71 8.25 32.18
C GLU A 325 16.84 6.98 32.08
N ARG A 326 15.57 7.11 31.65
CA ARG A 326 14.71 5.95 31.30
C ARG A 326 15.21 5.19 30.05
N GLY A 327 16.05 5.82 29.24
CA GLY A 327 16.49 5.30 27.95
C GLY A 327 15.46 5.45 26.84
N ASP A 328 14.59 6.46 26.93
CA ASP A 328 13.60 6.78 25.90
C ASP A 328 14.29 7.16 24.58
N ARG A 329 13.62 6.86 23.47
CA ARG A 329 14.15 6.99 22.11
C ARG A 329 13.58 8.20 21.40
N LEU A 330 14.44 8.92 20.68
CA LEU A 330 14.07 10.00 19.77
C LEU A 330 13.98 9.40 18.36
N LEU A 331 12.76 9.23 17.85
CA LEU A 331 12.54 8.76 16.49
C LEU A 331 12.38 9.95 15.55
N LEU A 332 13.05 9.87 14.39
CA LEU A 332 12.62 10.56 13.18
C LEU A 332 11.52 9.71 12.54
N ARG A 333 10.37 10.31 12.27
CA ARG A 333 9.27 9.68 11.55
C ARG A 333 9.04 10.38 10.22
N CYS A 334 8.93 9.60 9.15
CA CYS A 334 8.70 10.07 7.80
C CYS A 334 7.39 9.46 7.27
N GLY A 335 6.44 10.28 6.84
CA GLY A 335 5.17 9.80 6.29
C GLY A 335 5.32 9.12 4.93
N ALA A 336 6.12 9.73 4.03
CA ALA A 336 6.50 9.26 2.71
C ALA A 336 7.59 10.19 2.14
N ILE A 337 8.57 9.65 1.41
CA ILE A 337 9.60 10.42 0.68
C ILE A 337 9.86 9.70 -0.64
N ASP A 338 9.48 10.30 -1.77
CA ASP A 338 9.59 9.69 -3.09
C ASP A 338 11.01 9.93 -3.66
N TYR A 339 11.89 8.93 -3.89
CA TYR A 339 11.69 7.47 -3.76
C TYR A 339 12.72 6.75 -2.88
N HIS A 340 14.01 7.10 -3.00
CA HIS A 340 15.11 6.52 -2.22
C HIS A 340 15.74 7.58 -1.32
N ALA A 341 15.37 7.59 -0.04
CA ALA A 341 15.89 8.53 0.95
C ALA A 341 17.08 7.94 1.72
N THR A 342 18.17 8.69 1.84
CA THR A 342 19.33 8.37 2.69
C THR A 342 19.52 9.50 3.70
N ILE A 343 19.67 9.16 4.98
CA ILE A 343 19.60 10.12 6.09
C ILE A 343 20.87 10.08 6.94
N TRP A 344 21.38 11.27 7.26
CA TRP A 344 22.51 11.50 8.17
C TRP A 344 22.16 12.50 9.26
N LEU A 345 22.74 12.31 10.45
CA LEU A 345 22.73 13.29 11.53
C LEU A 345 24.17 13.66 11.89
N ASN A 346 24.53 14.94 11.80
CA ASN A 346 25.89 15.44 12.06
C ASN A 346 26.97 14.67 11.26
N GLY A 347 26.73 14.39 9.98
CA GLY A 347 27.61 13.57 9.13
C GLY A 347 27.57 12.07 9.38
N ARG A 348 26.89 11.59 10.43
CA ARG A 348 26.76 10.16 10.73
C ARG A 348 25.53 9.59 10.02
N TYR A 349 25.71 8.56 9.20
CA TYR A 349 24.60 7.81 8.60
C TYR A 349 23.72 7.23 9.71
N VAL A 350 22.40 7.38 9.58
CA VAL A 350 21.40 6.84 10.54
C VAL A 350 20.41 5.86 9.90
N GLY A 351 20.29 5.84 8.57
CA GLY A 351 19.49 4.88 7.85
C GLY A 351 19.07 5.36 6.45
N GLU A 352 18.32 4.52 5.76
CA GLU A 352 17.77 4.77 4.44
C GLU A 352 16.38 4.12 4.28
N HIS A 353 15.64 4.55 3.26
CA HIS A 353 14.37 3.97 2.86
C HIS A 353 14.27 3.92 1.33
N THR A 354 13.49 2.96 0.82
CA THR A 354 13.15 2.82 -0.59
C THR A 354 11.66 2.53 -0.68
N GLY A 355 10.89 3.49 -1.17
CA GLY A 355 9.44 3.42 -1.24
C GLY A 355 8.84 4.83 -1.25
N GLY A 356 8.04 5.13 -2.28
CA GLY A 356 7.47 6.45 -2.47
C GLY A 356 6.23 6.73 -1.64
N HIS A 357 5.55 5.70 -1.13
CA HIS A 357 4.18 5.83 -0.63
C HIS A 357 3.95 5.41 0.84
N VAL A 358 4.91 4.79 1.51
CA VAL A 358 4.71 4.22 2.85
C VAL A 358 5.61 4.83 3.94
N PRO A 359 5.16 4.89 5.20
CA PRO A 359 5.90 5.54 6.27
C PRO A 359 7.04 4.67 6.82
N PHE A 360 8.07 5.34 7.35
CA PHE A 360 9.19 4.70 8.03
C PHE A 360 9.71 5.52 9.22
N ASP A 361 10.36 4.83 10.17
CA ASP A 361 10.93 5.38 11.39
C ASP A 361 12.45 5.13 11.45
N LEU A 362 13.24 6.08 11.95
CA LEU A 362 14.66 5.90 12.29
C LEU A 362 14.96 6.38 13.72
N ASP A 363 15.72 5.59 14.50
CA ASP A 363 16.10 5.94 15.87
C ASP A 363 17.36 6.82 15.90
N LEU A 364 17.19 8.13 16.13
CA LEU A 364 18.28 9.10 16.18
C LEU A 364 19.03 9.11 17.52
N SER A 365 18.52 8.40 18.53
CA SER A 365 18.93 8.52 19.94
C SER A 365 20.42 8.46 20.19
N ASP A 366 21.07 7.49 19.54
CA ASP A 366 22.47 7.13 19.77
C ASP A 366 23.40 7.99 18.89
N ALA A 367 22.92 8.44 17.71
CA ALA A 367 23.63 9.41 16.88
C ALA A 367 23.68 10.81 17.52
N VAL A 368 22.59 11.24 18.15
CA VAL A 368 22.56 12.46 19.00
C VAL A 368 23.55 12.30 20.16
N ALA A 369 23.47 11.20 20.92
CA ALA A 369 24.34 11.00 22.08
C ALA A 369 25.84 10.99 21.72
N LEU A 370 26.20 10.37 20.59
CA LEU A 370 27.57 10.35 20.07
C LEU A 370 28.04 11.68 19.45
N SER A 371 27.16 12.67 19.33
CA SER A 371 27.51 14.03 18.90
C SER A 371 27.95 14.93 20.06
N GLY A 372 27.79 14.49 21.32
CA GLY A 372 28.29 15.18 22.50
C GLY A 372 27.68 16.57 22.72
N TYR A 373 28.51 17.55 23.06
CA TYR A 373 28.09 18.95 23.29
C TYR A 373 28.01 19.80 22.01
N MET A 374 27.66 19.21 20.87
CA MET A 374 27.29 20.00 19.69
C MET A 374 26.04 20.83 20.01
N ALA A 375 26.12 22.15 19.79
CA ALA A 375 25.06 23.08 20.17
C ALA A 375 23.77 22.93 19.33
N GLU A 376 23.91 22.42 18.11
CA GLU A 376 22.85 22.19 17.14
C GLU A 376 23.05 20.80 16.52
N ASN A 377 21.97 20.12 16.11
CA ASN A 377 22.05 18.83 15.43
C ASN A 377 21.57 18.98 13.99
N THR A 378 22.47 18.84 13.02
CA THR A 378 22.17 18.99 11.59
C THR A 378 21.68 17.67 11.02
N LEU A 379 20.39 17.63 10.65
CA LEU A 379 19.77 16.52 9.93
C LEU A 379 19.88 16.80 8.42
N THR A 380 20.51 15.87 7.68
CA THR A 380 20.67 15.94 6.22
C THR A 380 19.98 14.73 5.58
N ILE A 381 19.21 14.96 4.53
CA ILE A 381 18.55 13.92 3.73
C ILE A 381 18.95 14.10 2.27
N ARG A 382 19.51 13.06 1.65
CA ARG A 382 19.60 12.93 0.17
C ARG A 382 18.41 12.10 -0.27
N VAL A 383 17.71 12.53 -1.30
CA VAL A 383 16.69 11.73 -1.98
C VAL A 383 17.16 11.48 -3.41
N TYR A 384 17.05 10.24 -3.87
CA TYR A 384 17.14 9.90 -5.27
C TYR A 384 15.77 9.44 -5.77
N ASP A 385 15.30 10.06 -6.85
CA ASP A 385 14.06 9.70 -7.53
C ASP A 385 14.26 9.84 -9.03
N SER A 386 14.28 8.72 -9.76
CA SER A 386 14.58 8.75 -11.19
C SER A 386 13.31 8.91 -12.00
N ALA A 387 13.12 10.08 -12.60
CA ALA A 387 12.03 10.30 -13.56
C ALA A 387 11.97 9.20 -14.65
N PHE A 388 13.14 8.66 -15.03
CA PHE A 388 13.29 7.63 -16.06
C PHE A 388 13.14 6.17 -15.59
N ASP A 389 13.14 5.89 -14.28
CA ASP A 389 12.94 4.53 -13.75
C ASP A 389 11.45 4.14 -13.73
N VAL A 390 10.97 3.71 -14.89
CA VAL A 390 9.62 3.18 -15.16
C VAL A 390 9.23 1.94 -14.31
N THR A 391 10.10 1.46 -13.41
CA THR A 391 9.83 0.34 -12.50
C THR A 391 9.55 0.79 -11.06
N GLN A 392 9.62 2.09 -10.75
CA GLN A 392 9.10 2.64 -9.48
C GLN A 392 7.56 2.65 -9.48
N PRO A 393 6.90 2.26 -8.37
CA PRO A 393 5.49 2.54 -8.14
C PRO A 393 5.28 4.07 -7.99
N ARG A 394 4.56 4.71 -8.92
CA ARG A 394 4.22 6.15 -8.84
C ARG A 394 2.80 6.51 -9.29
N GLY A 395 2.03 5.53 -9.77
CA GLY A 395 0.62 5.66 -10.11
C GLY A 395 0.34 6.70 -11.18
N LYS A 396 -0.51 7.67 -10.85
CA LYS A 396 -0.95 8.75 -11.74
C LYS A 396 0.09 9.85 -11.99
N GLN A 397 1.27 9.81 -11.36
CA GLN A 397 2.39 10.70 -11.68
C GLN A 397 2.93 10.41 -13.09
N TYR A 398 3.03 11.43 -13.96
CA TYR A 398 3.68 11.28 -15.26
C TYR A 398 5.20 11.06 -15.11
N TRP A 399 5.80 10.33 -16.05
CA TRP A 399 7.24 9.99 -16.01
C TRP A 399 8.17 11.07 -16.59
N GLY A 400 7.62 12.04 -17.32
CA GLY A 400 8.33 13.21 -17.82
C GLY A 400 7.99 14.50 -17.05
N PRO A 401 8.67 15.63 -17.35
CA PRO A 401 8.48 16.91 -16.65
C PRO A 401 7.12 17.59 -16.91
N LYS A 402 6.42 17.23 -17.99
CA LYS A 402 5.14 17.83 -18.40
C LYS A 402 4.02 16.78 -18.35
N PRO A 403 2.90 17.02 -17.64
CA PRO A 403 1.70 16.16 -17.66
C PRO A 403 1.17 15.88 -19.07
N GLU A 404 0.61 14.69 -19.28
CA GLU A 404 0.10 14.23 -20.57
C GLU A 404 -0.99 13.15 -20.42
N SER A 405 -2.01 13.19 -21.29
CA SER A 405 -3.14 12.26 -21.29
C SER A 405 -3.82 12.16 -19.90
N ILE A 406 -3.86 10.96 -19.30
CA ILE A 406 -4.46 10.63 -17.99
C ILE A 406 -3.51 10.80 -16.79
N PHE A 407 -2.30 11.34 -16.97
CA PHE A 407 -1.25 11.45 -15.95
C PHE A 407 -0.90 12.90 -15.59
N TYR A 408 -0.62 13.15 -14.30
CA TYR A 408 -0.47 14.48 -13.71
C TYR A 408 1.00 14.84 -13.41
N THR A 409 1.23 16.02 -12.81
CA THR A 409 2.58 16.48 -12.44
C THR A 409 3.30 15.45 -11.54
N PRO A 410 4.56 15.08 -11.84
CA PRO A 410 5.40 14.30 -10.93
C PRO A 410 5.65 15.05 -9.61
N SER A 411 5.91 14.32 -8.54
CA SER A 411 5.92 14.81 -7.17
C SER A 411 7.05 14.14 -6.39
N SER A 412 8.25 14.70 -6.47
CA SER A 412 9.48 14.06 -5.99
C SER A 412 9.95 14.62 -4.65
N GLY A 413 10.57 13.78 -3.84
CA GLY A 413 11.04 14.11 -2.51
C GLY A 413 9.97 14.01 -1.43
N ILE A 414 10.03 14.89 -0.43
CA ILE A 414 9.19 14.79 0.77
C ILE A 414 7.78 15.31 0.49
N TRP A 415 6.78 14.42 0.44
CA TRP A 415 5.37 14.76 0.14
C TRP A 415 4.37 14.41 1.25
N GLN A 416 4.81 13.78 2.35
CA GLN A 416 4.03 13.66 3.58
C GLN A 416 4.84 14.13 4.80
N ASN A 417 4.13 14.42 5.89
CA ASN A 417 4.66 14.95 7.14
C ASN A 417 5.96 14.26 7.61
N ILE A 418 6.93 15.05 8.06
CA ILE A 418 8.10 14.56 8.82
C ILE A 418 8.04 15.16 10.22
N TRP A 419 8.33 14.37 11.26
CA TRP A 419 8.35 14.83 12.64
C TRP A 419 9.34 14.05 13.50
N LEU A 420 9.69 14.63 14.65
CA LEU A 420 10.36 13.95 15.74
C LEU A 420 9.34 13.51 16.79
N GLU A 421 9.55 12.34 17.39
CA GLU A 421 8.74 11.82 18.49
C GLU A 421 9.62 11.17 19.56
N VAL A 422 9.35 11.44 20.84
CA VAL A 422 9.94 10.71 21.96
C VAL A 422 9.03 9.54 22.32
N VAL A 423 9.60 8.33 22.34
CA VAL A 423 8.89 7.10 22.70
C VAL A 423 9.65 6.30 23.74
N PRO A 424 8.99 5.50 24.58
CA PRO A 424 9.67 4.50 25.38
C PRO A 424 10.49 3.54 24.51
N ARG A 425 11.63 3.06 25.03
CA ARG A 425 12.41 1.99 24.37
C ARG A 425 11.53 0.75 24.18
N LEU A 426 10.99 0.24 25.28
CA LEU A 426 10.01 -0.85 25.28
C LEU A 426 8.61 -0.23 25.20
N ARG A 427 7.96 -0.37 24.05
CA ARG A 427 6.73 0.36 23.70
C ARG A 427 5.71 -0.52 22.97
N VAL A 428 4.46 -0.09 22.94
CA VAL A 428 3.41 -0.72 22.11
C VAL A 428 3.69 -0.40 20.64
N ALA A 429 3.56 -1.41 19.77
CA ALA A 429 3.74 -1.32 18.33
C ALA A 429 2.42 -0.98 17.61
N ASP A 430 2.48 -0.35 16.43
CA ASP A 430 1.30 -0.04 15.59
C ASP A 430 1.03 -1.12 14.52
N GLY A 431 0.11 -0.86 13.59
CA GLY A 431 -0.27 -1.80 12.52
C GLY A 431 0.92 -2.24 11.66
N SER A 432 1.71 -1.26 11.22
CA SER A 432 2.97 -1.42 10.47
C SER A 432 3.91 -2.46 11.11
N HIS A 433 3.89 -2.54 12.44
CA HIS A 433 4.76 -3.36 13.28
C HIS A 433 4.04 -4.53 13.96
N GLY A 434 2.83 -4.89 13.52
CA GLY A 434 2.17 -6.15 13.86
C GLY A 434 1.11 -6.13 14.96
N THR A 435 0.63 -4.95 15.38
CA THR A 435 -0.59 -4.83 16.18
C THR A 435 -1.83 -4.87 15.29
N ILE A 436 -2.68 -5.88 15.49
CA ILE A 436 -3.85 -6.19 14.65
C ILE A 436 -5.10 -6.23 15.53
N LEU A 437 -6.14 -5.51 15.12
CA LEU A 437 -7.41 -5.34 15.83
C LEU A 437 -8.56 -5.86 14.96
N ARG A 438 -8.79 -7.17 14.92
CA ARG A 438 -9.83 -7.78 14.06
C ARG A 438 -11.22 -7.62 14.67
N SER A 439 -11.97 -6.63 14.19
CA SER A 439 -13.30 -6.25 14.66
C SER A 439 -14.47 -6.83 13.85
N ASN A 440 -14.23 -7.90 13.07
CA ASN A 440 -15.22 -8.48 12.16
C ASN A 440 -16.19 -9.48 12.83
N GLU A 441 -15.90 -9.98 14.03
CA GLU A 441 -16.68 -11.01 14.73
C GLU A 441 -17.93 -10.45 15.43
N ILE A 442 -18.81 -9.83 14.65
CA ILE A 442 -19.99 -9.10 15.16
C ILE A 442 -21.01 -9.99 15.89
N GLU A 443 -21.10 -11.27 15.55
CA GLU A 443 -22.04 -12.19 16.20
C GLU A 443 -21.60 -12.54 17.62
N ARG A 444 -20.30 -12.85 17.80
CA ARG A 444 -19.69 -12.98 19.12
C ARG A 444 -19.65 -11.63 19.85
N GLY A 445 -19.51 -10.52 19.11
CA GLY A 445 -19.28 -9.19 19.68
C GLY A 445 -17.91 -9.12 20.34
N VAL A 446 -16.85 -9.53 19.61
CA VAL A 446 -15.48 -9.67 20.12
C VAL A 446 -14.48 -9.11 19.11
N VAL A 447 -13.42 -8.44 19.58
CA VAL A 447 -12.22 -8.15 18.77
C VAL A 447 -11.15 -9.20 19.05
N ASP A 448 -10.58 -9.83 18.02
CA ASP A 448 -9.29 -10.55 18.10
C ASP A 448 -8.16 -9.50 18.02
N ALA A 449 -7.65 -9.12 19.19
CA ALA A 449 -6.59 -8.14 19.32
C ALA A 449 -5.24 -8.83 19.54
N ARG A 450 -4.41 -8.86 18.50
CA ARG A 450 -2.97 -9.12 18.61
C ARG A 450 -2.29 -7.80 18.92
N VAL A 451 -1.72 -7.64 20.11
CA VAL A 451 -0.93 -6.44 20.47
C VAL A 451 0.55 -6.80 20.46
N ALA A 452 1.33 -6.15 19.60
CA ALA A 452 2.77 -6.30 19.51
C ALA A 452 3.52 -5.20 20.28
N VAL A 453 4.79 -5.45 20.59
CA VAL A 453 5.70 -4.49 21.24
C VAL A 453 6.99 -4.32 20.42
N GLN A 454 7.70 -3.22 20.65
CA GLN A 454 9.04 -2.97 20.10
C GLN A 454 10.07 -2.74 21.21
N GLY A 455 11.34 -2.98 20.90
CA GLY A 455 12.50 -2.57 21.73
C GLY A 455 12.68 -3.32 23.06
N ARG A 456 11.95 -4.43 23.25
CA ARG A 456 12.14 -5.39 24.33
C ARG A 456 13.56 -5.96 24.30
N ARG A 457 14.22 -6.04 25.45
CA ARG A 457 15.50 -6.74 25.62
C ARG A 457 15.28 -8.24 25.82
N ALA A 458 16.28 -9.06 25.48
CA ALA A 458 16.25 -10.49 25.77
C ALA A 458 15.98 -10.74 27.27
N GLN A 459 15.05 -11.65 27.58
CA GLN A 459 14.57 -11.96 28.93
C GLN A 459 13.84 -10.82 29.68
N GLU A 460 13.59 -9.67 29.05
CA GLU A 460 12.81 -8.59 29.66
C GLU A 460 11.32 -8.99 29.77
N LYS A 461 10.81 -9.01 31.02
CA LYS A 461 9.43 -9.38 31.31
C LYS A 461 8.52 -8.17 31.24
N CYS A 462 7.50 -8.26 30.40
CA CYS A 462 6.47 -7.25 30.28
C CYS A 462 5.11 -7.89 30.04
N SER A 463 4.06 -7.19 30.48
CA SER A 463 2.66 -7.57 30.23
C SER A 463 1.88 -6.44 29.60
N VAL A 464 0.91 -6.80 28.76
CA VAL A 464 -0.05 -5.86 28.17
C VAL A 464 -1.42 -6.05 28.81
N GLU A 465 -2.14 -4.95 28.98
CA GLU A 465 -3.57 -4.90 29.27
C GLU A 465 -4.26 -4.06 28.18
N VAL A 466 -5.45 -4.48 27.74
CA VAL A 466 -6.31 -3.67 26.87
C VAL A 466 -7.65 -3.42 27.57
N GLU A 467 -8.11 -2.19 27.48
CA GLU A 467 -9.39 -1.71 27.98
C GLU A 467 -10.15 -1.05 26.84
N ALA A 468 -11.45 -1.33 26.74
CA ALA A 468 -12.34 -0.83 25.69
C ALA A 468 -13.50 -0.05 26.31
N SER A 469 -13.80 1.11 25.74
CA SER A 469 -14.96 1.93 26.08
C SER A 469 -15.75 2.38 24.85
N PHE A 470 -16.98 2.81 25.04
CA PHE A 470 -17.87 3.31 23.99
C PHE A 470 -18.57 4.57 24.51
N TYR A 471 -18.38 5.72 23.86
CA TYR A 471 -18.76 7.04 24.40
C TYR A 471 -18.27 7.26 25.85
N GLY A 472 -17.03 6.85 26.15
CA GLY A 472 -16.42 6.92 27.48
C GLY A 472 -16.97 5.93 28.52
N ILE A 473 -18.00 5.13 28.20
CA ILE A 473 -18.56 4.11 29.09
C ILE A 473 -17.70 2.84 28.96
N PRO A 474 -17.13 2.28 30.04
CA PRO A 474 -16.35 1.04 29.97
C PRO A 474 -17.18 -0.15 29.46
N VAL A 475 -16.64 -0.89 28.50
CA VAL A 475 -17.27 -2.07 27.89
C VAL A 475 -16.56 -3.36 28.31
N SER A 476 -15.23 -3.40 28.23
CA SER A 476 -14.45 -4.54 28.73
C SER A 476 -13.01 -4.18 29.10
N LYS A 477 -12.37 -5.06 29.87
CA LYS A 477 -10.97 -4.93 30.30
C LYS A 477 -10.35 -6.32 30.40
N SER A 478 -9.22 -6.54 29.74
CA SER A 478 -8.66 -7.88 29.52
C SER A 478 -7.92 -8.48 30.72
N GLY A 479 -7.55 -7.64 31.69
CA GLY A 479 -6.46 -7.92 32.63
C GLY A 479 -5.09 -7.96 31.93
N LYS A 480 -4.03 -8.03 32.74
CA LYS A 480 -2.63 -8.12 32.26
C LYS A 480 -2.31 -9.53 31.73
N LYS A 481 -1.73 -9.62 30.54
CA LYS A 481 -1.12 -10.85 29.98
C LYS A 481 0.37 -10.64 29.74
N GLU A 482 1.18 -11.53 30.32
CA GLU A 482 2.63 -11.59 30.10
C GLU A 482 2.96 -11.96 28.66
N LEU A 483 3.97 -11.31 28.07
CA LEU A 483 4.57 -11.75 26.82
C LEU A 483 5.46 -12.98 27.08
N ASN A 484 5.29 -14.03 26.27
CA ASN A 484 6.16 -15.20 26.34
C ASN A 484 7.58 -14.88 25.81
N ASN A 485 8.53 -15.80 25.98
CA ASN A 485 9.93 -15.61 25.61
C ASN A 485 10.23 -15.79 24.11
N SER A 486 9.25 -16.20 23.31
CA SER A 486 9.38 -16.52 21.88
C SER A 486 8.62 -15.55 20.96
N GLU A 487 7.79 -14.66 21.51
CA GLU A 487 6.92 -13.75 20.77
C GLU A 487 6.95 -12.35 21.40
N ASP A 488 7.09 -11.33 20.57
CA ASP A 488 6.95 -9.92 20.97
C ASP A 488 5.51 -9.41 20.81
N PHE A 489 4.54 -10.27 21.12
CA PHE A 489 3.12 -9.94 21.12
C PHE A 489 2.32 -10.80 22.10
N VAL A 490 1.09 -10.37 22.39
CA VAL A 490 0.05 -11.18 23.05
C VAL A 490 -1.26 -11.10 22.27
N ARG A 491 -2.20 -12.02 22.53
CA ARG A 491 -3.55 -12.02 21.95
C ARG A 491 -4.64 -11.88 23.00
N PHE A 492 -5.71 -11.19 22.64
CA PHE A 492 -6.91 -11.02 23.46
C PHE A 492 -8.18 -11.18 22.62
N ASP A 493 -9.12 -12.01 23.09
CA ASP A 493 -10.53 -11.84 22.78
C ASP A 493 -11.07 -10.71 23.67
N LEU A 494 -11.39 -9.56 23.09
CA LEU A 494 -11.93 -8.40 23.81
C LEU A 494 -13.45 -8.30 23.57
N PRO A 495 -14.31 -8.54 24.58
CA PRO A 495 -15.75 -8.39 24.44
C PRO A 495 -16.16 -6.94 24.18
N MET A 496 -17.01 -6.73 23.18
CA MET A 496 -17.56 -5.42 22.79
C MET A 496 -19.08 -5.36 22.96
N ARG A 497 -19.66 -6.21 23.82
CA ARG A 497 -21.10 -6.21 24.13
C ARG A 497 -21.38 -5.34 25.35
N LEU A 498 -22.21 -4.32 25.21
CA LEU A 498 -22.60 -3.47 26.33
C LEU A 498 -23.55 -4.21 27.29
N SER A 499 -23.31 -4.06 28.59
CA SER A 499 -24.26 -4.49 29.61
C SER A 499 -25.53 -3.64 29.56
N GLN A 500 -26.64 -4.11 30.14
CA GLN A 500 -27.87 -3.32 30.21
C GLN A 500 -27.67 -2.00 31.00
N GLU A 501 -26.78 -2.02 32.00
CA GLU A 501 -26.36 -0.81 32.73
C GLU A 501 -25.58 0.16 31.83
N ALA A 502 -24.64 -0.34 31.01
CA ALA A 502 -23.90 0.48 30.05
C ALA A 502 -24.83 1.08 28.98
N LEU A 503 -25.77 0.29 28.45
CA LEU A 503 -26.80 0.78 27.53
C LEU A 503 -27.65 1.90 28.14
N SER A 504 -28.04 1.78 29.42
CA SER A 504 -28.83 2.81 30.12
C SER A 504 -28.09 4.13 30.37
N LYS A 505 -26.77 4.16 30.16
CA LYS A 505 -25.91 5.35 30.32
C LYS A 505 -25.59 6.03 28.99
N LEU A 506 -25.98 5.47 27.85
CA LEU A 506 -25.71 6.04 26.54
C LEU A 506 -26.44 7.39 26.35
N PRO A 507 -25.83 8.38 25.68
CA PRO A 507 -26.51 9.63 25.34
C PRO A 507 -27.74 9.36 24.47
N ALA A 508 -28.86 10.02 24.77
CA ALA A 508 -30.13 9.77 24.08
C ALA A 508 -30.07 10.00 22.56
N ALA A 509 -29.21 10.92 22.08
CA ALA A 509 -28.97 11.15 20.66
C ALA A 509 -28.44 9.89 19.94
N VAL A 510 -27.47 9.19 20.52
CA VAL A 510 -26.90 7.95 19.96
C VAL A 510 -27.98 6.89 19.74
N LEU A 511 -29.00 6.83 20.61
CA LEU A 511 -30.11 5.89 20.50
C LEU A 511 -31.27 6.38 19.61
N GLN A 512 -31.28 7.67 19.23
CA GLN A 512 -32.17 8.22 18.21
C GLN A 512 -31.59 7.96 16.82
N ASP A 513 -30.30 8.22 16.62
CA ASP A 513 -29.61 8.01 15.35
C ASP A 513 -29.39 6.52 15.05
N ALA A 514 -28.99 5.73 16.07
CA ALA A 514 -28.76 4.30 15.95
C ALA A 514 -29.63 3.50 16.96
N PRO A 515 -30.91 3.23 16.65
CA PRO A 515 -31.81 2.53 17.56
C PRO A 515 -31.37 1.09 17.87
N LEU A 516 -31.40 0.69 19.15
CA LEU A 516 -30.99 -0.66 19.64
C LEU A 516 -31.68 -1.85 18.94
N LYS A 517 -32.82 -1.61 18.27
CA LYS A 517 -33.60 -2.61 17.53
C LYS A 517 -33.15 -2.82 16.09
N ASP A 518 -32.27 -1.97 15.55
CA ASP A 518 -31.79 -2.09 14.17
C ASP A 518 -30.59 -3.05 14.10
N PRO A 519 -30.71 -4.21 13.42
CA PRO A 519 -29.63 -5.19 13.34
C PRO A 519 -28.43 -4.74 12.51
N PHE A 520 -28.55 -3.67 11.72
CA PHE A 520 -27.43 -3.05 10.98
C PHE A 520 -26.56 -2.17 11.88
N CYS A 521 -27.16 -1.58 12.92
CA CYS A 521 -26.53 -0.70 13.88
C CYS A 521 -26.08 -1.42 15.17
N TRP A 522 -26.76 -2.52 15.53
CA TRP A 522 -26.49 -3.28 16.76
C TRP A 522 -26.59 -4.79 16.55
N ARG A 523 -25.69 -5.57 17.18
CA ARG A 523 -25.77 -7.05 17.24
C ARG A 523 -25.49 -7.51 18.66
N ASN A 524 -26.48 -8.11 19.33
CA ASN A 524 -26.31 -8.69 20.67
C ASN A 524 -25.70 -7.71 21.71
N ASN A 525 -26.15 -6.45 21.70
CA ASN A 525 -25.62 -5.29 22.46
C ASN A 525 -24.23 -4.77 22.05
N THR A 526 -23.61 -5.26 20.98
CA THR A 526 -22.46 -4.62 20.33
C THR A 526 -22.96 -3.59 19.31
N ALA A 527 -22.62 -2.32 19.50
CA ALA A 527 -22.77 -1.28 18.48
C ALA A 527 -21.88 -1.59 17.27
N LEU A 528 -22.38 -1.38 16.06
CA LEU A 528 -21.71 -1.70 14.80
C LEU A 528 -21.38 -0.45 13.99
N TRP A 529 -20.24 -0.48 13.30
CA TRP A 529 -19.81 0.58 12.41
C TRP A 529 -20.46 0.46 11.02
N SER A 530 -20.86 1.60 10.46
CA SER A 530 -21.36 1.76 9.08
C SER A 530 -21.15 3.22 8.61
N PRO A 531 -21.27 3.51 7.30
CA PRO A 531 -21.20 4.89 6.79
C PRO A 531 -22.30 5.82 7.33
N GLU A 532 -23.47 5.27 7.67
CA GLU A 532 -24.58 6.00 8.29
C GLU A 532 -24.40 6.14 9.82
N HIS A 533 -23.81 5.12 10.46
CA HIS A 533 -23.62 5.05 11.91
C HIS A 533 -22.17 4.64 12.23
N PRO A 534 -21.21 5.58 12.27
CA PRO A 534 -19.78 5.30 12.47
C PRO A 534 -19.43 5.00 13.94
N ALA A 535 -20.03 3.95 14.51
CA ALA A 535 -19.77 3.55 15.89
C ALA A 535 -18.32 3.06 16.09
N LEU A 536 -17.54 3.80 16.87
CA LEU A 536 -16.17 3.46 17.23
C LEU A 536 -16.05 3.19 18.73
N TYR A 537 -15.24 2.20 19.09
CA TYR A 537 -14.81 1.91 20.44
C TYR A 537 -13.42 2.50 20.66
N ASP A 538 -13.25 3.21 21.76
CA ASP A 538 -11.95 3.69 22.21
C ASP A 538 -11.21 2.54 22.91
N LEU A 539 -9.99 2.24 22.44
CA LEU A 539 -9.12 1.23 23.02
C LEU A 539 -7.93 1.91 23.71
N THR A 540 -7.76 1.63 25.00
CA THR A 540 -6.54 2.00 25.74
C THR A 540 -5.69 0.76 25.96
N ILE A 541 -4.54 0.71 25.29
CA ILE A 541 -3.56 -0.38 25.35
C ILE A 541 -2.43 0.05 26.29
N ARG A 542 -2.18 -0.69 27.37
CA ARG A 542 -1.17 -0.37 28.39
C ARG A 542 -0.11 -1.45 28.46
N LEU A 543 1.15 -1.05 28.46
CA LEU A 543 2.32 -1.93 28.58
C LEU A 543 2.99 -1.73 29.94
N TYR A 544 3.29 -2.82 30.64
CA TYR A 544 3.84 -2.83 31.99
C TYR A 544 5.16 -3.58 32.07
N ASN A 545 6.04 -3.16 32.98
CA ASN A 545 7.19 -3.95 33.42
C ASN A 545 6.68 -4.97 34.46
N SER A 546 6.79 -6.26 34.18
CA SER A 546 6.26 -7.31 35.07
C SER A 546 7.09 -7.52 36.33
N THR A 547 8.27 -6.91 36.42
CA THR A 547 9.21 -7.07 37.54
C THR A 547 8.85 -6.17 38.72
N ASN A 548 8.32 -4.97 38.45
CA ASN A 548 7.91 -3.98 39.46
C ASN A 548 6.43 -3.53 39.33
N GLY A 549 5.76 -3.88 38.23
CA GLY A 549 4.34 -3.58 37.99
C GLY A 549 4.06 -2.22 37.33
N GLU A 550 5.09 -1.40 37.11
CA GLU A 550 5.00 -0.03 36.57
C GLU A 550 4.52 0.00 35.12
N ALA A 551 3.82 1.06 34.72
CA ALA A 551 3.45 1.31 33.33
C ALA A 551 4.63 1.91 32.55
N ILE A 552 4.93 1.36 31.39
CA ILE A 552 6.02 1.82 30.50
C ILE A 552 5.46 2.68 29.35
N ASP A 553 4.37 2.22 28.73
CA ASP A 553 3.71 2.88 27.61
C ASP A 553 2.19 2.76 27.76
N THR A 554 1.45 3.71 27.19
CA THR A 554 0.00 3.62 27.04
C THR A 554 -0.40 4.34 25.77
N VAL A 555 -1.03 3.59 24.87
CA VAL A 555 -1.55 4.07 23.59
C VAL A 555 -3.07 4.15 23.65
N GLN A 556 -3.62 5.20 23.05
CA GLN A 556 -5.04 5.28 22.68
C GLN A 556 -5.19 5.16 21.17
N THR A 557 -6.18 4.37 20.75
CA THR A 557 -6.55 4.09 19.37
C THR A 557 -8.04 3.73 19.29
N THR A 558 -8.60 3.59 18.09
CA THR A 558 -10.04 3.30 17.89
C THR A 558 -10.28 2.14 16.95
N THR A 559 -11.36 1.38 17.16
CA THR A 559 -11.82 0.35 16.21
C THR A 559 -13.35 0.34 16.07
N GLY A 560 -13.86 -0.02 14.89
CA GLY A 560 -15.29 -0.16 14.62
C GLY A 560 -15.68 -1.62 14.38
N MET A 561 -16.67 -2.12 15.11
CA MET A 561 -17.16 -3.50 14.96
C MET A 561 -18.01 -3.62 13.68
N ARG A 562 -17.53 -4.29 12.64
CA ARG A 562 -18.30 -4.45 11.38
C ARG A 562 -17.84 -5.65 10.55
N SER A 563 -18.80 -6.41 10.03
CA SER A 563 -18.54 -7.56 9.15
C SER A 563 -18.78 -7.20 7.69
N ILE A 564 -17.94 -7.74 6.80
CA ILE A 564 -18.07 -7.63 5.35
C ILE A 564 -18.22 -9.04 4.78
N THR A 565 -19.10 -9.24 3.80
CA THR A 565 -19.30 -10.55 3.17
C THR A 565 -19.67 -10.39 1.70
N TRP A 566 -18.86 -11.00 0.82
CA TRP A 566 -19.03 -11.03 -0.64
C TRP A 566 -19.26 -12.45 -1.17
N THR A 567 -19.10 -13.45 -0.31
CA THR A 567 -19.16 -14.89 -0.61
C THR A 567 -20.56 -15.51 -0.43
N HIS A 568 -21.61 -14.69 -0.31
CA HIS A 568 -22.98 -15.18 -0.08
C HIS A 568 -23.61 -15.84 -1.33
N GLY A 569 -23.00 -15.67 -2.51
CA GLY A 569 -23.43 -16.31 -3.76
C GLY A 569 -24.63 -15.64 -4.44
N ASP A 570 -25.02 -14.45 -3.99
CA ASP A 570 -26.20 -13.70 -4.43
C ASP A 570 -25.89 -12.47 -5.29
N GLY A 571 -24.63 -12.23 -5.63
CA GLY A 571 -24.18 -11.04 -6.36
C GLY A 571 -24.09 -9.78 -5.50
N THR A 572 -24.25 -9.87 -4.17
CA THR A 572 -24.19 -8.72 -3.27
C THR A 572 -22.92 -8.70 -2.44
N LEU A 573 -22.34 -7.50 -2.26
CA LEU A 573 -21.48 -7.23 -1.12
C LEU A 573 -22.37 -6.77 0.05
N ARG A 574 -22.15 -7.40 1.21
CA ARG A 574 -22.91 -7.17 2.44
C ARG A 574 -22.04 -6.53 3.52
N LEU A 575 -22.59 -5.52 4.18
CA LEU A 575 -22.06 -4.89 5.40
C LEU A 575 -23.02 -5.23 6.55
N ASN A 576 -22.49 -5.72 7.68
CA ASN A 576 -23.29 -6.09 8.87
C ASN A 576 -24.48 -7.02 8.54
N SER A 577 -24.20 -8.04 7.71
CA SER A 577 -25.17 -9.02 7.13
C SER A 577 -26.13 -8.47 6.05
N ARG A 578 -26.21 -7.16 5.83
CA ARG A 578 -27.16 -6.50 4.90
C ARG A 578 -26.48 -6.17 3.55
N PRO A 579 -27.09 -6.47 2.38
CA PRO A 579 -26.62 -5.96 1.08
C PRO A 579 -26.47 -4.44 1.11
N TYR A 580 -25.32 -3.93 0.68
CA TYR A 580 -24.97 -2.51 0.84
C TYR A 580 -24.39 -1.93 -0.45
N PHE A 581 -25.10 -0.95 -1.02
CA PHE A 581 -24.69 -0.30 -2.26
C PHE A 581 -23.52 0.66 -2.02
N GLN A 582 -22.41 0.45 -2.75
CA GLN A 582 -21.27 1.36 -2.69
C GLN A 582 -21.40 2.43 -3.79
N ALA A 583 -21.45 3.69 -3.37
CA ALA A 583 -21.42 4.87 -4.22
C ALA A 583 -20.11 5.60 -3.94
N LEU A 584 -19.10 5.32 -4.76
CA LEU A 584 -17.71 5.69 -4.51
C LEU A 584 -17.24 6.78 -5.48
N PHE A 585 -16.25 7.58 -5.08
CA PHE A 585 -15.44 8.34 -6.03
C PHE A 585 -14.14 7.62 -6.39
N LEU A 586 -13.62 7.89 -7.58
CA LEU A 586 -12.20 7.74 -7.87
C LEU A 586 -11.49 8.97 -7.25
N ASP A 587 -11.06 8.84 -5.99
CA ASP A 587 -10.40 9.92 -5.24
C ASP A 587 -8.90 9.82 -5.48
N GLN A 588 -8.36 10.75 -6.28
CA GLN A 588 -6.94 10.79 -6.61
C GLN A 588 -6.11 11.66 -5.65
N GLY A 589 -6.76 12.38 -4.73
CA GLY A 589 -6.13 13.13 -3.65
C GLY A 589 -5.12 14.22 -4.05
N TYR A 590 -5.28 14.85 -5.22
CA TYR A 590 -4.48 16.00 -5.64
C TYR A 590 -5.12 17.35 -5.26
N TRP A 591 -4.28 18.39 -5.13
CA TRP A 591 -4.63 19.72 -4.65
C TRP A 591 -4.01 20.84 -5.52
N PRO A 592 -4.71 21.98 -5.76
CA PRO A 592 -4.29 22.99 -6.74
C PRO A 592 -2.92 23.62 -6.55
N THR A 593 -2.45 23.74 -5.31
CA THR A 593 -1.17 24.40 -4.97
C THR A 593 -0.12 23.44 -4.38
N SER A 594 -0.53 22.25 -3.95
CA SER A 594 0.29 21.31 -3.16
C SER A 594 0.36 19.87 -3.73
N LEU A 595 -0.22 19.64 -4.92
CA LEU A 595 -0.24 18.36 -5.63
C LEU A 595 -0.70 17.20 -4.73
N LEU A 596 0.10 16.14 -4.53
CA LEU A 596 -0.26 14.98 -3.70
C LEU A 596 -0.51 15.30 -2.21
N THR A 597 -0.06 16.46 -1.74
CA THR A 597 -0.02 16.82 -0.32
C THR A 597 -1.29 17.56 0.12
N PRO A 598 -2.02 17.13 1.15
CA PRO A 598 -3.13 17.90 1.71
C PRO A 598 -2.65 19.28 2.22
N PRO A 599 -3.29 20.40 1.83
CA PRO A 599 -2.82 21.76 2.15
C PRO A 599 -3.09 22.20 3.58
N ASP A 600 -4.02 21.54 4.29
CA ASP A 600 -4.35 21.80 5.69
C ASP A 600 -4.88 20.51 6.39
N PRO A 601 -4.74 20.35 7.73
CA PRO A 601 -5.19 19.14 8.44
C PRO A 601 -6.69 18.83 8.37
N THR A 602 -7.51 19.79 7.95
CA THR A 602 -8.96 19.61 7.71
C THR A 602 -9.29 19.34 6.24
N ALA A 603 -8.32 19.39 5.33
CA ALA A 603 -8.53 19.19 3.90
C ALA A 603 -9.07 17.79 3.57
N CYS A 604 -8.48 16.73 4.15
CA CYS A 604 -8.99 15.36 4.03
C CYS A 604 -10.41 15.21 4.62
N LYS A 605 -10.69 15.86 5.75
CA LYS A 605 -12.02 15.91 6.37
C LYS A 605 -13.04 16.57 5.43
N ARG A 606 -12.65 17.67 4.79
CA ARG A 606 -13.45 18.49 3.88
C ARG A 606 -13.86 17.71 2.63
N ASP A 607 -12.93 17.01 1.97
CA ASP A 607 -13.24 16.22 0.77
C ASP A 607 -14.16 15.02 1.08
N ILE A 608 -14.04 14.40 2.27
CA ILE A 608 -15.02 13.39 2.74
C ILE A 608 -16.39 14.02 2.99
N GLN A 609 -16.46 15.20 3.63
CA GLN A 609 -17.73 15.90 3.88
C GLN A 609 -18.42 16.33 2.58
N LEU A 610 -17.67 16.84 1.60
CA LEU A 610 -18.16 17.15 0.25
C LEU A 610 -18.69 15.88 -0.43
N SER A 611 -17.94 14.78 -0.40
CA SER A 611 -18.37 13.51 -0.98
C SER A 611 -19.70 13.02 -0.41
N LYS A 612 -19.89 13.12 0.91
CA LYS A 612 -21.16 12.76 1.56
C LYS A 612 -22.30 13.75 1.25
N ALA A 613 -22.00 15.03 1.02
CA ALA A 613 -23.00 16.04 0.66
C ALA A 613 -23.65 15.81 -0.72
N VAL A 614 -22.95 15.15 -1.66
CA VAL A 614 -23.52 14.71 -2.96
C VAL A 614 -24.05 13.26 -2.92
N GLY A 615 -24.21 12.67 -1.73
CA GLY A 615 -24.84 11.36 -1.54
C GLY A 615 -23.95 10.14 -1.81
N PHE A 616 -22.65 10.33 -2.03
CA PHE A 616 -21.66 9.25 -2.12
C PHE A 616 -21.25 8.80 -0.71
N ASN A 617 -20.86 7.53 -0.55
CA ASN A 617 -20.55 6.91 0.74
C ASN A 617 -19.10 6.37 0.85
N GLY A 618 -18.24 6.61 -0.14
CA GLY A 618 -16.83 6.25 -0.06
C GLY A 618 -15.96 6.65 -1.25
N CYS A 619 -14.77 6.06 -1.35
CA CYS A 619 -13.88 6.17 -2.51
C CYS A 619 -13.07 4.88 -2.78
N ARG A 620 -12.60 4.74 -4.02
CA ARG A 620 -11.31 4.10 -4.32
C ARG A 620 -10.21 5.16 -4.13
N LYS A 621 -9.18 4.87 -3.33
CA LYS A 621 -8.10 5.84 -3.07
C LYS A 621 -6.98 5.73 -4.10
N HIS A 622 -7.33 6.13 -5.32
CA HIS A 622 -6.56 6.00 -6.54
C HIS A 622 -5.37 6.98 -6.57
N GLN A 623 -4.31 6.74 -7.33
CA GLN A 623 -3.46 5.58 -7.07
C GLN A 623 -2.35 5.97 -6.09
N LYS A 624 -2.70 6.21 -4.82
CA LYS A 624 -1.71 6.57 -3.80
C LYS A 624 -2.12 6.06 -2.42
N VAL A 625 -1.12 5.66 -1.64
CA VAL A 625 -1.29 5.44 -0.20
C VAL A 625 -1.43 6.81 0.47
N GLU A 626 -2.63 7.17 0.92
CA GLU A 626 -2.89 8.43 1.61
C GLU A 626 -2.32 8.43 3.04
N SER A 627 -2.21 9.60 3.67
CA SER A 627 -1.82 9.71 5.08
C SER A 627 -2.85 9.05 6.03
N PRO A 628 -2.43 8.53 7.20
CA PRO A 628 -3.34 7.93 8.20
C PRO A 628 -4.42 8.91 8.73
N GLU A 629 -4.20 10.22 8.61
CA GLU A 629 -5.19 11.25 8.94
C GLU A 629 -6.46 11.15 8.08
N PHE A 630 -6.35 10.75 6.80
CA PHE A 630 -7.52 10.50 5.96
C PHE A 630 -8.36 9.33 6.49
N LEU A 631 -7.72 8.23 6.89
CA LEU A 631 -8.42 7.05 7.43
C LEU A 631 -9.00 7.32 8.84
N TYR A 632 -8.29 8.08 9.67
CA TYR A 632 -8.81 8.61 10.95
C TYR A 632 -10.14 9.37 10.76
N TRP A 633 -10.25 10.19 9.71
CA TRP A 633 -11.49 10.90 9.35
C TRP A 633 -12.52 10.00 8.69
N ALA A 634 -12.13 9.08 7.81
CA ALA A 634 -13.05 8.14 7.15
C ALA A 634 -13.75 7.22 8.16
N ASP A 635 -13.03 6.74 9.18
CA ASP A 635 -13.60 5.98 10.30
C ASP A 635 -14.64 6.80 11.09
N ARG A 636 -14.35 8.08 11.39
CA ARG A 636 -15.18 8.94 12.25
C ARG A 636 -16.38 9.55 11.53
N LEU A 637 -16.23 9.89 10.27
CA LEU A 637 -17.31 10.45 9.44
C LEU A 637 -18.18 9.36 8.81
N GLY A 638 -17.78 8.10 8.85
CA GLY A 638 -18.48 6.99 8.20
C GLY A 638 -18.32 7.06 6.68
N PHE A 639 -17.15 6.67 6.18
CA PHE A 639 -16.82 6.68 4.75
C PHE A 639 -16.12 5.36 4.38
N LEU A 640 -16.53 4.74 3.29
CA LEU A 640 -15.92 3.52 2.77
C LEU A 640 -14.64 3.87 1.99
N VAL A 641 -13.60 3.04 2.12
CA VAL A 641 -12.34 3.20 1.40
C VAL A 641 -11.94 1.86 0.80
N TRP A 642 -11.61 1.83 -0.50
CA TRP A 642 -10.83 0.75 -1.09
C TRP A 642 -9.37 1.18 -1.03
N GLY A 643 -8.54 0.43 -0.29
CA GLY A 643 -7.10 0.68 -0.19
C GLY A 643 -6.42 0.25 -1.49
N GLU A 644 -5.77 1.19 -2.17
CA GLU A 644 -5.27 1.03 -3.53
C GLU A 644 -3.83 1.55 -3.67
N MET A 645 -3.03 0.88 -4.50
CA MET A 645 -1.59 1.13 -4.62
C MET A 645 -1.23 1.94 -5.86
N ALA A 646 -0.14 2.69 -5.76
CA ALA A 646 0.51 3.30 -6.91
C ALA A 646 1.02 2.22 -7.86
N SER A 647 0.63 2.29 -9.14
CA SER A 647 1.14 1.36 -10.17
C SER A 647 2.52 1.78 -10.67
N ALA A 648 3.30 0.83 -11.19
CA ALA A 648 4.50 1.11 -11.98
C ALA A 648 4.15 1.13 -13.48
N TYR A 649 5.05 1.64 -14.33
CA TYR A 649 4.81 1.73 -15.78
C TYR A 649 5.13 0.43 -16.53
N ASN A 650 6.07 -0.39 -16.04
CA ASN A 650 6.52 -1.61 -16.73
C ASN A 650 6.82 -2.79 -15.80
N PHE A 651 6.58 -4.01 -16.28
CA PHE A 651 6.83 -5.25 -15.54
C PHE A 651 8.33 -5.59 -15.49
N SER A 652 8.85 -5.78 -14.28
CA SER A 652 10.23 -6.24 -14.02
C SER A 652 10.32 -6.88 -12.63
N MET A 653 11.36 -7.67 -12.34
CA MET A 653 11.54 -8.20 -10.97
C MET A 653 11.74 -7.08 -9.95
N THR A 654 12.55 -6.07 -10.28
CA THR A 654 12.78 -4.88 -9.44
C THR A 654 11.47 -4.15 -9.15
N GLY A 655 10.60 -3.97 -10.15
CA GLY A 655 9.26 -3.41 -9.96
C GLY A 655 8.35 -4.30 -9.10
N CYS A 656 8.39 -5.62 -9.27
CA CYS A 656 7.66 -6.57 -8.42
C CYS A 656 8.12 -6.49 -6.96
N GLU A 657 9.44 -6.48 -6.70
CA GLU A 657 10.04 -6.44 -5.37
C GLU A 657 9.71 -5.12 -4.63
N ARG A 658 9.83 -3.98 -5.33
CA ARG A 658 9.42 -2.66 -4.84
C ARG A 658 7.93 -2.61 -4.53
N PHE A 659 7.09 -3.04 -5.48
CA PHE A 659 5.64 -3.05 -5.32
C PHE A 659 5.19 -3.98 -4.17
N GLU A 660 5.73 -5.21 -4.07
CA GLU A 660 5.42 -6.13 -2.96
C GLU A 660 5.82 -5.54 -1.60
N ALA A 661 6.94 -4.82 -1.51
CA ALA A 661 7.38 -4.20 -0.26
C ALA A 661 6.40 -3.11 0.22
N GLU A 662 6.07 -2.16 -0.64
CA GLU A 662 5.17 -1.05 -0.30
C GLU A 662 3.71 -1.51 -0.10
N TRP A 663 3.21 -2.39 -0.96
CA TRP A 663 1.86 -2.97 -0.84
C TRP A 663 1.66 -3.65 0.52
N LEU A 664 2.61 -4.51 0.92
CA LEU A 664 2.52 -5.24 2.19
C LEU A 664 2.82 -4.34 3.40
N ALA A 665 3.45 -3.18 3.22
CA ALA A 665 3.57 -2.16 4.27
C ALA A 665 2.25 -1.40 4.46
N MET A 666 1.61 -0.94 3.37
CA MET A 666 0.28 -0.30 3.42
C MET A 666 -0.76 -1.21 4.06
N VAL A 667 -0.90 -2.46 3.60
CA VAL A 667 -1.91 -3.39 4.14
C VAL A 667 -1.71 -3.61 5.64
N ARG A 668 -0.46 -3.69 6.14
CA ARG A 668 -0.18 -3.80 7.59
C ARG A 668 -0.54 -2.52 8.35
N ARG A 669 -0.23 -1.35 7.80
CA ARG A 669 -0.57 -0.04 8.40
C ARG A 669 -2.08 0.09 8.57
N ASP A 670 -2.84 -0.24 7.52
CA ASP A 670 -4.23 0.22 7.36
C ASP A 670 -5.31 -0.81 7.72
N LEU A 671 -4.97 -2.10 7.87
CA LEU A 671 -5.96 -3.18 8.10
C LEU A 671 -6.81 -3.02 9.39
N ASN A 672 -6.42 -2.15 10.31
CA ASN A 672 -7.14 -1.87 11.56
C ASN A 672 -8.33 -0.91 11.38
N HIS A 673 -8.38 -0.15 10.28
CA HIS A 673 -9.43 0.83 10.02
C HIS A 673 -10.75 0.16 9.57
N PRO A 674 -11.89 0.37 10.25
CA PRO A 674 -13.19 -0.13 9.78
C PRO A 674 -13.61 0.47 8.42
N SER A 675 -13.18 1.70 8.10
CA SER A 675 -13.44 2.37 6.81
C SER A 675 -12.86 1.63 5.60
N ILE A 676 -11.70 0.98 5.73
CA ILE A 676 -11.18 0.11 4.66
C ILE A 676 -12.16 -1.07 4.47
N VAL A 677 -12.65 -1.27 3.26
CA VAL A 677 -13.63 -2.34 2.93
C VAL A 677 -13.27 -3.23 1.76
N ALA A 678 -12.25 -2.88 0.97
CA ALA A 678 -11.65 -3.73 -0.06
C ALA A 678 -10.19 -3.35 -0.31
N TRP A 679 -9.44 -4.26 -0.94
CA TRP A 679 -8.04 -4.03 -1.34
C TRP A 679 -7.90 -4.14 -2.86
N THR A 680 -7.27 -3.15 -3.49
CA THR A 680 -7.02 -3.12 -4.94
C THR A 680 -5.53 -2.92 -5.21
N PRO A 681 -4.72 -3.99 -5.39
CA PRO A 681 -3.31 -3.81 -5.70
C PRO A 681 -3.10 -3.19 -7.09
N CYS A 682 -3.79 -3.64 -8.14
CA CYS A 682 -3.50 -3.23 -9.51
C CYS A 682 -4.75 -2.66 -10.22
N ASN A 683 -4.52 -1.91 -11.29
CA ASN A 683 -5.55 -1.20 -12.05
C ASN A 683 -5.20 -1.20 -13.53
N GLU A 684 -6.16 -1.50 -14.41
CA GLU A 684 -6.02 -1.42 -15.86
C GLU A 684 -4.75 -2.07 -16.47
N SER A 685 -4.19 -3.07 -15.80
CA SER A 685 -2.97 -3.77 -16.21
C SER A 685 -1.72 -2.86 -16.22
N TRP A 686 -1.73 -1.74 -15.48
CA TRP A 686 -0.58 -0.83 -15.36
C TRP A 686 0.55 -1.56 -14.62
N GLY A 687 1.74 -1.61 -15.25
CA GLY A 687 2.85 -2.43 -14.79
C GLY A 687 2.77 -3.91 -15.21
N TYR A 688 1.76 -4.32 -15.98
CA TYR A 688 1.54 -5.68 -16.48
C TYR A 688 1.20 -5.68 -17.99
N PRO A 689 2.18 -5.45 -18.89
CA PRO A 689 1.94 -5.17 -20.31
C PRO A 689 1.55 -6.41 -21.15
N ASP A 690 1.40 -7.60 -20.55
CA ASP A 690 0.98 -8.83 -21.22
C ASP A 690 0.33 -9.82 -20.23
N LEU A 691 -0.79 -9.45 -19.59
CA LEU A 691 -1.62 -10.42 -18.86
C LEU A 691 -2.27 -11.45 -19.78
N GLY A 692 -2.51 -11.09 -21.04
CA GLY A 692 -2.99 -11.99 -22.10
C GLY A 692 -2.11 -13.23 -22.30
N GLY A 693 -0.82 -13.06 -22.54
CA GLY A 693 0.13 -14.13 -22.88
C GLY A 693 1.11 -14.54 -21.77
N SER A 694 1.32 -13.74 -20.72
CA SER A 694 2.40 -13.99 -19.75
C SER A 694 1.92 -14.62 -18.44
N LYS A 695 2.04 -15.94 -18.31
CA LYS A 695 1.79 -16.67 -17.05
C LYS A 695 2.56 -16.07 -15.87
N ARG A 696 3.81 -15.63 -16.09
CA ARG A 696 4.66 -14.99 -15.08
C ARG A 696 4.03 -13.71 -14.49
N GLN A 697 3.33 -12.93 -15.31
CA GLN A 697 2.63 -11.73 -14.87
C GLN A 697 1.39 -12.10 -14.04
N ARG A 698 0.61 -13.09 -14.50
CA ARG A 698 -0.53 -13.67 -13.76
C ARG A 698 -0.12 -14.22 -12.40
N ASP A 699 1.00 -14.94 -12.33
CA ASP A 699 1.51 -15.54 -11.09
C ASP A 699 1.98 -14.49 -10.07
N HIS A 700 2.54 -13.35 -10.51
CA HIS A 700 2.83 -12.23 -9.62
C HIS A 700 1.55 -11.60 -9.07
N LEU A 701 0.53 -11.38 -9.91
CA LEU A 701 -0.75 -10.84 -9.44
C LEU A 701 -1.43 -11.80 -8.44
N ARG A 702 -1.36 -13.11 -8.66
CA ARG A 702 -1.78 -14.14 -7.68
C ARG A 702 -0.96 -14.07 -6.38
N SER A 703 0.36 -13.83 -6.42
CA SER A 703 1.19 -13.59 -5.22
C SER A 703 0.61 -12.47 -4.37
N LEU A 704 0.32 -11.32 -4.97
CA LEU A 704 -0.25 -10.16 -4.29
C LEU A 704 -1.60 -10.49 -3.63
N VAL A 705 -2.51 -11.14 -4.36
CA VAL A 705 -3.84 -11.52 -3.85
C VAL A 705 -3.72 -12.46 -2.65
N PHE A 706 -2.99 -13.57 -2.76
CA PHE A 706 -2.89 -14.56 -1.68
C PHE A 706 -2.09 -14.04 -0.46
N ARG A 707 -1.08 -13.19 -0.66
CA ARG A 707 -0.41 -12.49 0.46
C ARG A 707 -1.33 -11.51 1.16
N THR A 708 -2.15 -10.76 0.42
CA THR A 708 -3.16 -9.85 1.00
C THR A 708 -4.14 -10.64 1.87
N LYS A 709 -4.69 -11.75 1.36
CA LYS A 709 -5.57 -12.66 2.12
C LYS A 709 -4.91 -13.29 3.35
N THR A 710 -3.59 -13.46 3.34
CA THR A 710 -2.82 -13.99 4.48
C THR A 710 -2.66 -12.96 5.59
N LEU A 711 -2.55 -11.67 5.26
CA LEU A 711 -2.54 -10.57 6.23
C LEU A 711 -3.96 -10.26 6.74
N ASP A 712 -4.89 -10.06 5.80
CA ASP A 712 -6.29 -9.70 6.04
C ASP A 712 -7.26 -10.61 5.28
N PRO A 713 -7.83 -11.64 5.95
CA PRO A 713 -8.88 -12.47 5.37
C PRO A 713 -10.29 -11.84 5.46
N THR A 714 -10.45 -10.66 6.07
CA THR A 714 -11.76 -10.10 6.43
C THR A 714 -12.39 -9.22 5.34
N ARG A 715 -11.64 -8.95 4.25
CA ARG A 715 -12.02 -8.05 3.16
C ARG A 715 -11.84 -8.73 1.78
N PRO A 716 -12.62 -8.37 0.76
CA PRO A 716 -12.38 -8.78 -0.62
C PRO A 716 -11.12 -8.12 -1.20
N VAL A 717 -10.50 -8.79 -2.16
CA VAL A 717 -9.40 -8.29 -2.99
C VAL A 717 -9.88 -8.21 -4.44
N ASN A 718 -9.68 -7.06 -5.06
CA ASN A 718 -9.94 -6.76 -6.46
C ASN A 718 -8.59 -6.66 -7.17
N ASP A 719 -8.17 -7.72 -7.87
CA ASP A 719 -6.77 -7.93 -8.24
C ASP A 719 -6.22 -6.89 -9.23
N ASN A 720 -6.80 -6.82 -10.43
CA ASN A 720 -6.55 -5.82 -11.45
C ASN A 720 -7.88 -5.16 -11.76
N CYS A 721 -8.04 -3.90 -11.34
CA CYS A 721 -9.32 -3.22 -11.43
C CYS A 721 -9.68 -2.89 -12.89
N GLY A 722 -10.95 -3.14 -13.24
CA GLY A 722 -11.56 -2.76 -14.51
C GLY A 722 -11.48 -3.79 -15.63
N TRP A 723 -10.36 -4.48 -15.80
CA TRP A 723 -10.15 -5.39 -16.94
C TRP A 723 -9.18 -6.52 -16.59
N GLU A 724 -9.13 -7.57 -17.42
CA GLU A 724 -8.06 -8.58 -17.38
C GLU A 724 -7.83 -9.23 -15.99
N HIS A 725 -8.90 -9.52 -15.25
CA HIS A 725 -8.81 -10.22 -13.97
C HIS A 725 -8.07 -11.56 -14.09
N VAL A 726 -7.31 -11.93 -13.06
CA VAL A 726 -6.58 -13.21 -12.96
C VAL A 726 -7.10 -14.05 -11.79
N CYS A 727 -7.33 -13.44 -10.63
CA CYS A 727 -7.75 -14.08 -9.38
C CYS A 727 -8.38 -13.04 -8.45
N THR A 728 -9.68 -12.78 -8.61
CA THR A 728 -10.41 -11.71 -7.89
C THR A 728 -11.58 -12.24 -7.05
N ASP A 729 -11.92 -11.55 -5.96
CA ASP A 729 -13.19 -11.72 -5.25
C ASP A 729 -14.34 -10.95 -5.91
N LEU A 730 -14.03 -9.85 -6.63
CA LEU A 730 -14.99 -8.87 -7.16
C LEU A 730 -14.86 -8.79 -8.68
N SER A 731 -15.97 -8.84 -9.41
CA SER A 731 -15.96 -8.61 -10.86
C SER A 731 -16.09 -7.11 -11.12
N THR A 732 -15.03 -6.45 -11.62
CA THR A 732 -14.99 -4.99 -11.71
C THR A 732 -14.72 -4.52 -13.13
N PHE A 733 -15.53 -3.59 -13.64
CA PHE A 733 -15.38 -3.05 -15.00
C PHE A 733 -15.35 -1.52 -15.02
N HIS A 734 -14.55 -0.94 -15.90
CA HIS A 734 -14.60 0.50 -16.18
C HIS A 734 -15.51 0.76 -17.39
N ASP A 735 -16.20 1.89 -17.44
CA ASP A 735 -17.00 2.26 -18.62
C ASP A 735 -17.24 3.77 -18.71
N TYR A 736 -16.77 4.35 -19.83
CA TYR A 736 -16.82 5.79 -20.10
C TYR A 736 -17.68 6.17 -21.32
N ALA A 737 -18.49 5.25 -21.88
CA ALA A 737 -19.42 5.62 -22.94
C ALA A 737 -20.73 6.24 -22.41
N ASP A 738 -21.55 6.77 -23.32
CA ASP A 738 -22.80 7.45 -22.98
C ASP A 738 -23.85 6.55 -22.29
N ALA A 739 -24.93 7.17 -21.79
CA ALA A 739 -26.02 6.48 -21.11
C ALA A 739 -26.78 5.47 -21.99
N ARG A 740 -26.61 5.49 -23.32
CA ARG A 740 -27.13 4.45 -24.22
C ARG A 740 -26.19 3.25 -24.22
N GLY A 741 -24.90 3.46 -24.46
CA GLY A 741 -23.87 2.42 -24.40
C GLY A 741 -23.86 1.72 -23.04
N MET A 742 -24.02 2.49 -21.96
CA MET A 742 -24.13 1.98 -20.59
C MET A 742 -25.37 1.08 -20.41
N ARG A 743 -26.56 1.48 -20.90
CA ARG A 743 -27.77 0.61 -20.89
C ARG A 743 -27.59 -0.65 -21.72
N GLU A 744 -26.85 -0.54 -22.83
CA GLU A 744 -26.56 -1.62 -23.76
C GLU A 744 -25.49 -2.62 -23.25
N ARG A 745 -24.74 -2.28 -22.19
CA ARG A 745 -23.77 -3.17 -21.52
C ARG A 745 -24.24 -3.62 -20.15
N CYS A 746 -24.69 -2.71 -19.30
CA CYS A 746 -25.26 -3.00 -17.97
C CYS A 746 -26.70 -3.52 -18.01
N GLY A 747 -27.28 -3.75 -19.20
CA GLY A 747 -28.63 -4.29 -19.36
C GLY A 747 -28.75 -5.76 -18.94
N ASP A 748 -27.69 -6.55 -19.13
CA ASP A 748 -27.59 -7.93 -18.67
C ASP A 748 -26.15 -8.30 -18.28
N LEU A 749 -26.01 -9.30 -17.40
CA LEU A 749 -24.72 -9.69 -16.83
C LEU A 749 -23.73 -10.24 -17.89
N GLN A 750 -24.18 -10.93 -18.93
CA GLN A 750 -23.26 -11.45 -19.96
C GLN A 750 -22.74 -10.33 -20.85
N ALA A 751 -23.57 -9.33 -21.18
CA ALA A 751 -23.11 -8.11 -21.84
C ALA A 751 -22.06 -7.37 -20.98
N THR A 752 -22.29 -7.15 -19.68
CA THR A 752 -21.29 -6.55 -18.78
C THR A 752 -19.97 -7.32 -18.77
N LEU A 753 -20.01 -8.65 -18.69
CA LEU A 753 -18.82 -9.50 -18.58
C LEU A 753 -17.98 -9.61 -19.87
N THR A 754 -18.53 -9.24 -21.04
CA THR A 754 -17.92 -9.55 -22.35
C THR A 754 -17.87 -8.39 -23.35
N ARG A 755 -18.68 -7.35 -23.20
CA ARG A 755 -18.92 -6.36 -24.25
C ARG A 755 -18.09 -5.08 -24.06
N GLY A 756 -16.90 -5.06 -24.66
CA GLY A 756 -16.04 -3.86 -24.73
C GLY A 756 -14.57 -4.26 -24.67
N LYS A 757 -14.12 -4.61 -23.47
CA LYS A 757 -12.94 -5.45 -23.23
C LYS A 757 -13.38 -6.69 -22.46
N ASN A 758 -12.66 -7.79 -22.58
CA ASN A 758 -12.92 -8.97 -21.76
C ASN A 758 -12.49 -8.67 -20.31
N MET A 759 -13.44 -8.73 -19.37
CA MET A 759 -13.12 -8.60 -17.93
C MET A 759 -12.25 -9.76 -17.42
N PHE A 760 -12.29 -10.91 -18.10
CA PHE A 760 -11.62 -12.14 -17.70
C PHE A 760 -10.77 -12.70 -18.86
N LEU A 761 -9.65 -13.33 -18.51
CA LEU A 761 -8.60 -13.74 -19.42
C LEU A 761 -8.78 -15.17 -19.91
N SER A 762 -8.47 -15.41 -21.18
CA SER A 762 -8.41 -16.77 -21.73
C SER A 762 -7.22 -17.57 -21.19
N ALA A 763 -7.32 -18.90 -21.28
CA ALA A 763 -6.23 -19.81 -20.98
C ALA A 763 -4.98 -19.54 -21.84
N ILE A 764 -3.79 -19.64 -21.23
CA ILE A 764 -2.51 -19.60 -21.94
C ILE A 764 -2.11 -21.04 -22.25
N HIS A 765 -1.66 -21.28 -23.48
CA HIS A 765 -1.23 -22.60 -23.94
C HIS A 765 0.28 -22.61 -24.22
N GLY A 766 0.95 -23.66 -23.74
CA GLY A 766 2.37 -23.90 -23.96
C GLY A 766 2.68 -24.27 -25.42
N ARG A 767 3.97 -24.35 -25.75
CA ARG A 767 4.45 -24.63 -27.13
C ARG A 767 4.18 -26.07 -27.62
N ASP A 768 3.79 -26.96 -26.72
CA ASP A 768 3.30 -28.31 -26.98
C ASP A 768 1.77 -28.40 -27.07
N GLY A 769 1.06 -27.29 -26.83
CA GLY A 769 -0.40 -27.23 -26.78
C GLY A 769 -1.01 -27.61 -25.43
N ALA A 770 -0.20 -27.85 -24.39
CA ALA A 770 -0.69 -28.02 -23.02
C ALA A 770 -1.26 -26.68 -22.48
N GLU A 771 -2.17 -26.74 -21.53
CA GLU A 771 -2.66 -25.57 -20.81
C GLU A 771 -1.63 -25.15 -19.75
N ASP A 772 -0.90 -24.06 -20.01
CA ASP A 772 0.06 -23.48 -19.07
C ASP A 772 -0.66 -22.68 -17.97
N ASP A 773 -1.84 -22.13 -18.26
CA ASP A 773 -2.66 -21.32 -17.34
C ASP A 773 -4.15 -21.43 -17.70
N GLU A 774 -5.04 -21.78 -16.75
CA GLU A 774 -6.49 -22.00 -17.04
C GLU A 774 -7.27 -20.73 -17.44
N GLY A 775 -6.65 -19.54 -17.35
CA GLY A 775 -7.35 -18.28 -17.50
C GLY A 775 -8.10 -17.86 -16.25
N SER A 776 -9.17 -17.09 -16.44
CA SER A 776 -10.06 -16.64 -15.36
C SER A 776 -11.50 -16.54 -15.85
N ARG A 777 -12.45 -16.39 -14.92
CA ARG A 777 -13.89 -16.32 -15.21
C ARG A 777 -14.63 -15.70 -14.04
N HIS A 778 -15.76 -15.03 -14.31
CA HIS A 778 -16.69 -14.59 -13.26
C HIS A 778 -17.15 -15.80 -12.41
N VAL A 779 -16.93 -15.72 -11.11
CA VAL A 779 -17.48 -16.68 -10.15
C VAL A 779 -18.96 -16.38 -9.96
N ARG A 780 -19.84 -17.31 -10.34
CA ARG A 780 -21.30 -17.13 -10.26
C ARG A 780 -21.72 -16.68 -8.86
N GLY A 781 -22.31 -15.49 -8.76
CA GLY A 781 -22.80 -14.93 -7.51
C GLY A 781 -21.77 -14.13 -6.71
N ALA A 782 -20.56 -13.90 -7.27
CA ALA A 782 -19.66 -12.86 -6.80
C ALA A 782 -20.22 -11.47 -7.14
N PRO A 783 -19.88 -10.41 -6.36
CA PRO A 783 -20.42 -9.08 -6.60
C PRO A 783 -19.82 -8.43 -7.85
N VAL A 784 -20.62 -7.62 -8.54
CA VAL A 784 -20.22 -6.88 -9.76
C VAL A 784 -20.21 -5.37 -9.48
N PHE A 785 -19.14 -4.68 -9.86
CA PHE A 785 -18.97 -3.23 -9.70
C PHE A 785 -18.64 -2.55 -11.03
N CYS A 786 -19.23 -1.39 -11.26
CA CYS A 786 -18.70 -0.43 -12.25
C CYS A 786 -17.63 0.40 -11.53
N SER A 787 -16.37 -0.01 -11.64
CA SER A 787 -15.26 0.47 -10.79
C SER A 787 -14.56 1.73 -11.27
N GLU A 788 -14.92 2.23 -12.46
CA GLU A 788 -14.76 3.62 -12.92
C GLU A 788 -15.84 3.93 -13.96
N MET A 789 -16.45 5.11 -13.88
CA MET A 789 -17.38 5.62 -14.88
C MET A 789 -17.52 7.14 -14.80
N GLY A 790 -18.26 7.73 -15.76
CA GLY A 790 -18.54 9.16 -15.80
C GLY A 790 -17.70 9.84 -16.86
N GLY A 791 -16.64 10.54 -16.47
CA GLY A 791 -15.75 11.17 -17.45
C GLY A 791 -16.35 12.39 -18.18
N VAL A 792 -17.46 12.95 -17.68
CA VAL A 792 -18.20 14.05 -18.32
C VAL A 792 -17.61 15.40 -17.88
N ASN A 793 -17.01 16.16 -18.80
CA ASN A 793 -16.56 17.53 -18.52
C ASN A 793 -17.61 18.59 -18.91
N ILE A 794 -17.40 19.86 -18.55
CA ILE A 794 -18.25 20.98 -18.99
C ILE A 794 -17.52 21.79 -20.06
N ALA A 795 -18.25 22.17 -21.12
CA ALA A 795 -17.74 23.00 -22.21
C ALA A 795 -17.26 24.37 -21.72
N VAL A 796 -16.00 24.71 -22.04
CA VAL A 796 -15.43 26.02 -21.75
C VAL A 796 -15.96 27.06 -22.75
N LYS A 797 -16.51 28.17 -22.24
CA LYS A 797 -16.91 29.32 -23.08
C LYS A 797 -15.79 30.35 -23.11
N ASN A 798 -15.22 30.57 -24.29
CA ASN A 798 -14.28 31.65 -24.63
C ASN A 798 -13.10 31.84 -23.64
N ASP A 799 -12.25 30.81 -23.49
CA ASP A 799 -10.98 30.91 -22.76
C ASP A 799 -9.88 30.13 -23.51
N ASP A 800 -9.04 30.84 -24.27
CA ASP A 800 -7.92 30.28 -25.04
C ASP A 800 -6.77 29.74 -24.17
N SER A 801 -6.75 30.03 -22.85
CA SER A 801 -5.67 29.61 -21.96
C SER A 801 -5.66 28.10 -21.65
N ARG A 802 -6.68 27.35 -22.10
CA ARG A 802 -6.96 25.96 -21.70
C ARG A 802 -6.85 24.92 -22.82
N ARG A 803 -5.94 25.14 -23.78
CA ARG A 803 -5.67 24.20 -24.89
C ARG A 803 -5.01 22.92 -24.36
N GLY A 804 -5.82 21.95 -23.96
CA GLY A 804 -5.40 20.64 -23.44
C GLY A 804 -6.41 19.98 -22.49
N ASN A 805 -7.37 20.72 -21.95
CA ASN A 805 -8.39 20.20 -21.03
C ASN A 805 -9.39 19.27 -21.74
N TRP A 806 -9.68 18.11 -21.15
CA TRP A 806 -10.53 17.10 -21.79
C TRP A 806 -11.46 16.37 -20.80
N GLY A 807 -12.28 15.48 -21.38
CA GLY A 807 -13.21 14.55 -20.75
C GLY A 807 -13.74 13.61 -21.83
N TYR A 808 -14.22 12.43 -21.46
CA TYR A 808 -14.71 11.40 -22.40
C TYR A 808 -15.99 11.84 -23.13
N THR A 809 -16.82 12.68 -22.48
CA THR A 809 -17.91 13.43 -23.14
C THR A 809 -18.03 14.84 -22.55
N THR A 810 -18.68 15.75 -23.27
CA THR A 810 -18.82 17.16 -22.86
C THR A 810 -20.28 17.56 -22.67
N ALA A 811 -20.57 18.20 -21.53
CA ALA A 811 -21.83 18.82 -21.18
C ALA A 811 -21.84 20.33 -21.46
N SER A 812 -22.98 20.94 -21.79
CA SER A 812 -23.08 22.39 -22.08
C SER A 812 -22.91 23.29 -20.84
N ASP A 813 -23.27 22.76 -19.67
CA ASP A 813 -23.38 23.45 -18.38
C ASP A 813 -23.65 22.43 -17.26
N GLY A 814 -23.78 22.90 -16.02
CA GLY A 814 -24.05 22.04 -14.85
C GLY A 814 -25.40 21.32 -14.86
N GLN A 815 -26.42 21.81 -15.57
CA GLN A 815 -27.73 21.13 -15.66
C GLN A 815 -27.72 20.04 -16.74
N ASP A 816 -26.96 20.21 -17.82
CA ASP A 816 -26.63 19.11 -18.73
C ASP A 816 -25.74 18.04 -18.04
N LEU A 817 -24.75 18.46 -17.24
CA LEU A 817 -23.92 17.53 -16.45
C LEU A 817 -24.78 16.71 -15.46
N LEU A 818 -25.68 17.36 -14.72
CA LEU A 818 -26.58 16.69 -13.77
C LEU A 818 -27.49 15.66 -14.46
N ARG A 819 -28.07 16.02 -15.61
CA ARG A 819 -28.89 15.10 -16.41
C ARG A 819 -28.07 13.89 -16.86
N ARG A 820 -26.88 14.10 -17.42
CA ARG A 820 -26.00 13.01 -17.90
C ARG A 820 -25.57 12.10 -16.76
N LEU A 821 -25.26 12.67 -15.59
CA LEU A 821 -24.93 11.93 -14.38
C LEU A 821 -26.09 11.02 -13.96
N GLU A 822 -27.33 11.52 -13.92
CA GLU A 822 -28.50 10.66 -13.66
C GLU A 822 -28.70 9.59 -14.73
N GLU A 823 -28.64 9.97 -16.01
CA GLU A 823 -28.83 9.04 -17.13
C GLU A 823 -27.80 7.90 -17.13
N LEU A 824 -26.52 8.21 -16.82
CA LEU A 824 -25.43 7.24 -16.69
C LEU A 824 -25.59 6.34 -15.47
N LEU A 825 -25.74 6.91 -14.26
CA LEU A 825 -25.86 6.12 -13.04
C LEU A 825 -27.07 5.19 -13.07
N MET A 826 -28.22 5.69 -13.55
CA MET A 826 -29.43 4.90 -13.73
C MET A 826 -29.27 3.84 -14.83
N ALA A 827 -28.50 4.11 -15.89
CA ALA A 827 -28.15 3.10 -16.89
C ALA A 827 -27.36 1.94 -16.27
N THR A 828 -26.37 2.23 -15.43
CA THR A 828 -25.51 1.24 -14.78
C THR A 828 -26.29 0.32 -13.82
N VAL A 829 -27.18 0.87 -12.97
CA VAL A 829 -27.89 0.06 -11.96
C VAL A 829 -29.18 -0.61 -12.46
N SER A 830 -29.75 -0.18 -13.59
CA SER A 830 -31.06 -0.68 -14.05
C SER A 830 -31.10 -2.19 -14.37
N GLY A 831 -29.97 -2.81 -14.72
CA GLY A 831 -29.86 -4.26 -14.93
C GLY A 831 -29.83 -5.10 -13.66
N GLY A 832 -29.90 -4.50 -12.47
CA GLY A 832 -30.12 -5.18 -11.19
C GLY A 832 -28.98 -6.04 -10.64
N HIS A 833 -27.85 -6.15 -11.35
CA HIS A 833 -26.72 -7.00 -10.96
C HIS A 833 -25.45 -6.22 -10.56
N VAL A 834 -25.37 -4.91 -10.84
CA VAL A 834 -24.28 -4.04 -10.36
C VAL A 834 -24.58 -3.59 -8.93
N CYS A 835 -23.67 -3.91 -8.00
CA CYS A 835 -23.83 -3.65 -6.55
C CYS A 835 -23.08 -2.41 -6.03
N GLY A 836 -22.36 -1.71 -6.92
CA GLY A 836 -21.79 -0.40 -6.62
C GLY A 836 -21.18 0.25 -7.86
N ILE A 837 -20.99 1.56 -7.76
CA ILE A 837 -20.43 2.43 -8.81
C ILE A 837 -19.27 3.25 -8.24
N VAL A 838 -18.33 3.62 -9.11
CA VAL A 838 -17.24 4.55 -8.82
C VAL A 838 -17.28 5.66 -9.86
N TRP A 839 -17.57 6.89 -9.45
CA TRP A 839 -17.53 8.04 -10.36
C TRP A 839 -16.12 8.62 -10.44
N THR A 840 -15.60 8.77 -11.65
CA THR A 840 -14.39 9.53 -11.96
C THR A 840 -14.80 10.97 -12.28
N GLN A 841 -14.66 11.94 -11.37
CA GLN A 841 -13.97 11.89 -10.06
C GLN A 841 -14.56 12.92 -9.07
N THR A 842 -14.03 13.01 -7.83
CA THR A 842 -14.51 13.98 -6.83
C THR A 842 -14.39 15.43 -7.33
N THR A 843 -13.19 15.80 -7.79
CA THR A 843 -12.81 17.15 -8.26
C THR A 843 -12.17 17.06 -9.64
N ASP A 844 -12.18 18.14 -10.42
CA ASP A 844 -11.28 18.27 -11.58
C ASP A 844 -9.82 18.15 -11.15
N ILE A 845 -8.95 17.56 -11.98
CA ILE A 845 -7.52 17.39 -11.70
C ILE A 845 -6.70 17.70 -12.96
N GLU A 846 -5.91 18.78 -12.89
CA GLU A 846 -5.07 19.29 -13.98
C GLU A 846 -5.82 19.39 -15.33
N GLN A 847 -5.51 18.54 -16.31
CA GLN A 847 -6.20 18.49 -17.61
C GLN A 847 -7.53 17.69 -17.61
N GLU A 848 -7.79 16.88 -16.59
CA GLU A 848 -8.91 15.95 -16.49
C GLU A 848 -10.12 16.63 -15.79
N MET A 849 -11.03 17.19 -16.58
CA MET A 849 -12.07 18.14 -16.12
C MET A 849 -13.45 17.50 -15.85
N ASN A 850 -13.45 16.23 -15.43
CA ASN A 850 -14.60 15.36 -15.21
C ASN A 850 -15.11 15.28 -13.75
N GLY A 851 -14.61 16.15 -12.86
CA GLY A 851 -15.01 16.16 -11.45
C GLY A 851 -16.47 16.54 -11.21
N ILE A 852 -17.05 16.12 -10.08
CA ILE A 852 -18.32 16.67 -9.57
C ILE A 852 -18.14 18.10 -9.07
N TYR A 853 -17.02 18.35 -8.40
CA TYR A 853 -16.54 19.65 -7.99
C TYR A 853 -15.45 20.15 -8.93
N THR A 854 -15.16 21.45 -8.89
CA THR A 854 -13.94 22.00 -9.49
C THR A 854 -12.69 21.58 -8.73
N TRP A 855 -11.52 21.80 -9.32
CA TRP A 855 -10.18 21.60 -8.73
C TRP A 855 -10.03 22.27 -7.35
N ASP A 856 -10.60 23.45 -7.19
CA ASP A 856 -10.69 24.24 -5.95
C ASP A 856 -11.98 23.98 -5.13
N ARG A 857 -12.57 22.78 -5.28
CA ARG A 857 -13.68 22.23 -4.47
C ARG A 857 -14.99 23.05 -4.51
N LYS A 858 -15.26 23.80 -5.58
CA LYS A 858 -16.55 24.50 -5.79
C LYS A 858 -17.56 23.61 -6.51
N GLU A 859 -18.84 23.77 -6.19
CA GLU A 859 -19.93 23.04 -6.85
C GLU A 859 -20.06 23.40 -8.34
N LYS A 860 -20.01 22.39 -9.22
CA LYS A 860 -20.47 22.52 -10.62
C LYS A 860 -21.99 22.37 -10.75
N MET A 861 -22.59 21.69 -9.78
CA MET A 861 -24.00 21.31 -9.70
C MET A 861 -24.46 21.46 -8.25
N PRO A 862 -25.71 21.89 -7.97
CA PRO A 862 -26.20 22.01 -6.59
C PRO A 862 -26.10 20.67 -5.87
N ALA A 863 -25.33 20.58 -4.78
CA ALA A 863 -24.98 19.29 -4.17
C ALA A 863 -26.21 18.44 -3.78
N ALA A 864 -27.26 19.08 -3.29
CA ALA A 864 -28.54 18.44 -2.95
C ALA A 864 -29.21 17.75 -4.17
N GLN A 865 -29.11 18.31 -5.37
CA GLN A 865 -29.68 17.69 -6.58
C GLN A 865 -28.92 16.42 -6.98
N VAL A 866 -27.60 16.39 -6.77
CA VAL A 866 -26.78 15.18 -6.99
C VAL A 866 -27.11 14.12 -5.94
N ALA A 867 -27.29 14.51 -4.67
CA ALA A 867 -27.72 13.59 -3.61
C ALA A 867 -29.11 12.98 -3.90
N GLU A 868 -30.07 13.78 -4.36
CA GLU A 868 -31.39 13.27 -4.79
C GLU A 868 -31.29 12.26 -5.94
N VAL A 869 -30.35 12.42 -6.88
CA VAL A 869 -30.08 11.42 -7.93
C VAL A 869 -29.48 10.16 -7.30
N MET A 870 -28.48 10.29 -6.43
CA MET A 870 -27.85 9.14 -5.78
C MET A 870 -28.83 8.32 -4.95
N ASP A 871 -29.82 8.94 -4.32
CA ASP A 871 -30.87 8.22 -3.59
C ASP A 871 -31.88 7.53 -4.50
N ARG A 872 -32.16 8.07 -5.70
CA ARG A 872 -32.89 7.34 -6.76
C ARG A 872 -32.12 6.10 -7.23
N VAL A 873 -30.81 6.23 -7.46
CA VAL A 873 -29.91 5.14 -7.87
C VAL A 873 -29.85 4.03 -6.82
N LYS A 874 -29.62 4.38 -5.54
CA LYS A 874 -29.67 3.43 -4.41
C LYS A 874 -31.03 2.73 -4.31
N LYS A 875 -32.13 3.48 -4.50
CA LYS A 875 -33.50 2.93 -4.47
C LYS A 875 -33.73 1.89 -5.57
N VAL A 876 -33.25 2.13 -6.80
CA VAL A 876 -33.33 1.15 -7.90
C VAL A 876 -32.62 -0.15 -7.54
N TYR A 877 -31.41 -0.08 -6.98
CA TYR A 877 -30.69 -1.26 -6.48
C TYR A 877 -31.48 -2.02 -5.39
N TYR A 878 -31.91 -1.33 -4.33
CA TYR A 878 -32.61 -1.99 -3.21
C TYR A 878 -34.01 -2.54 -3.59
N ASP A 879 -34.73 -1.90 -4.52
CA ASP A 879 -35.98 -2.45 -5.08
C ASP A 879 -35.75 -3.55 -6.12
N GLY A 880 -34.55 -3.63 -6.71
CA GLY A 880 -34.12 -4.75 -7.54
C GLY A 880 -33.96 -6.04 -6.73
N LEU A 881 -33.27 -5.96 -5.58
CA LEU A 881 -33.09 -7.10 -4.68
C LEU A 881 -34.44 -7.72 -4.25
N ARG A 882 -35.44 -6.89 -3.94
CA ARG A 882 -36.81 -7.30 -3.55
C ARG A 882 -37.63 -8.02 -4.64
N LYS A 883 -37.07 -8.23 -5.84
CA LYS A 883 -37.69 -9.00 -6.93
C LYS A 883 -37.05 -10.39 -7.12
N HIS A 884 -35.93 -10.63 -6.45
CA HIS A 884 -35.16 -11.88 -6.49
C HIS A 884 -35.16 -12.62 -5.13
N TRP A 885 -35.77 -12.01 -4.10
CA TRP A 885 -35.90 -12.46 -2.71
C TRP A 885 -37.33 -12.23 -2.22
#